data_AF-A0A4Q0SYF6-F1
#
_entry.id   AF-A0A4Q0SYF6-F1
#
_cell.length_a   1.000
_cell.length_b   1.000
_cell.length_c   1.000
_cell.angle_alpha   90.00
_cell.angle_beta   90.00
_cell.angle_gamma   90.00
#
_symmetry.space_group_name_H-M   'P 1'
#
loop_
_entity.id
_entity.type
_entity.pdbx_description
1 polymer ?
#
loop_
_entity_poly.entity_id
_entity_poly.type
_entity_poly.pdbx_seq_one_letter_code
_entity_poly.pdbx_strand_id
1 'polypeptide(L)'
;MCATQSPINELASLDAVISGFDRADLLSAVAGLQLLPINAERVVRLEALAHRIACLQSTRSRRVAPHSLRGLCDSPALAAIADAEDPFDSVFCEEVSFHGGSYRVLPGLNEHATFILKRILEPLYFHRDDFPDHEYVRLATRLIHGTLALSERICDVAGIVRNPPIESRFQEPIVVPDGTTLARLKNAVRFSRAAFHLFLERLHLPLDSLQPIIATVAELQLDTQLQISGLLSRKPLVAVGSDIVVASPTELLPALRNALIGLAQDRGVAEELASRFGSATWQAVVEHLGYVKCDAIPAQVPVWADRPRYVHDGFFDLDTDKIIYCLSVTDSLEGYDRLHPFSLWHTPGLDEALTARLEAVADYIYTHQPQINEIFLILLTQSVGRYVGIGIGGPDLTSFLLPASDLCTLCLLEGGKELVFWKFAIVRDETRKQASIAPSGAIDEYEFYRKNRYTFYASDDYRPTKIWFVPGGAGVLRRDVFRERDWHGVRSYEANRLVEVTRFTSPDVPVYSLSENIGSELALLVEGLPLPVWITGPETPMPRDQRRVYGEFVDAIAYWLWQFSQAIAPVLQDMQGRFTILRIIVDLNWTGDDLEEVAIQTGPAQPLVTAEANTERGAITVRFEKGIEDALATADNAGERLFLREILLAIRSMSRHDVARALRDHELSHTIDAFAPLGLKKKVFFLSAGNMPQLDGRGLPHGRTVQEVDKNLLLDPIGDHFRRDQHFVTGAIDPDRVSAVINEIVDFCYQEFISMVASLSPDGLLEELVLRHESNVSGAFKAKLLAATRIACFGQSPEFLKDFSEGLSQHSEAAVAGRFLIEYVTATPPKGLRPMSLSMYDALLARAAIITTYGMLSDIVHFQIARVDVDMLGAGRLGFRPDQYRAAMRDYRLRFAATQASESAARFRRQWQDAAPVDNEWRTEVETATEAEFGFPLSKLVELLSFAIELGLYHPPIVRMRYEDVVANFAAREDWNQQMVEDAIEMFLYRPRANFLKPGNGYRGEDVYPWRYGRRLSYLRRPFLVQEQDGTWIVWGHRHVKEAHHYLLQTCFGGRMQASSNAMKVLVSRYANREGEEFNDEVADRLEVKPKLWVRRRLKKIGRGTTAILPPGDIDVLVIDVSRTSIYTLECKNLAFARTPFELAAELRALTESTEHSRSLIAKHQRRVVWLKEHLDRVIEWANLDPSKTWSVHSAVVVDEHAMSPKLQDVGEPVFSIEDLRADQDDFGLSVLCTSTYVPYSTNTADHED
;
A
#
# COMPACT_ATOMS: atom_id res chain seq x y z
N MET A 1 3.72 49.82 -2.07
CA MET A 1 4.28 51.07 -1.56
C MET A 1 4.39 51.00 -0.04
N CYS A 2 5.60 50.72 0.45
CA CYS A 2 6.11 51.13 1.77
C CYS A 2 7.61 51.35 1.53
N ALA A 3 8.10 52.55 1.83
CA ALA A 3 9.48 52.93 1.60
C ALA A 3 10.37 52.27 2.65
N THR A 4 11.21 51.31 2.24
CA THR A 4 12.30 50.76 3.05
C THR A 4 13.64 51.19 2.46
N GLN A 5 14.59 51.43 3.36
CA GLN A 5 15.87 52.09 3.14
C GLN A 5 16.73 51.40 2.07
N SER A 6 17.62 52.17 1.43
CA SER A 6 18.46 51.73 0.32
C SER A 6 19.33 50.50 0.67
N PRO A 7 19.39 49.46 -0.21
CA PRO A 7 20.21 48.25 -0.02
C PRO A 7 21.72 48.50 0.14
N ILE A 8 22.21 49.69 -0.22
CA ILE A 8 23.64 50.01 -0.34
C ILE A 8 24.35 50.07 1.02
N ASN A 9 23.65 50.40 2.13
CA ASN A 9 24.28 50.52 3.45
C ASN A 9 24.51 49.18 4.17
N GLU A 10 23.74 48.15 3.86
CA GLU A 10 23.84 46.84 4.53
C GLU A 10 24.92 45.95 3.89
N LEU A 11 25.04 45.99 2.56
CA LEU A 11 26.05 45.26 1.79
C LEU A 11 27.48 45.73 2.07
N ALA A 12 27.71 47.05 2.14
CA ALA A 12 29.03 47.60 2.44
C ALA A 12 29.52 47.21 3.85
N SER A 13 28.60 47.10 4.81
CA SER A 13 28.89 46.61 6.16
C SER A 13 29.26 45.12 6.13
N LEU A 14 28.53 44.30 5.39
CA LEU A 14 28.84 42.87 5.22
C LEU A 14 30.21 42.67 4.57
N ASP A 15 30.54 43.43 3.51
CA ASP A 15 31.83 43.37 2.81
C ASP A 15 32.99 43.72 3.75
N ALA A 16 32.85 44.76 4.57
CA ALA A 16 33.87 45.16 5.53
C ALA A 16 34.16 44.06 6.57
N VAL A 17 33.12 43.34 7.01
CA VAL A 17 33.28 42.20 7.92
C VAL A 17 33.95 41.02 7.21
N ILE A 18 33.50 40.67 6.00
CA ILE A 18 34.07 39.57 5.18
C ILE A 18 35.56 39.80 4.93
N SER A 19 35.96 41.01 4.53
CA SER A 19 37.36 41.37 4.26
C SER A 19 38.26 41.25 5.49
N GLY A 20 37.72 41.11 6.70
CA GLY A 20 38.46 40.87 7.93
C GLY A 20 38.93 39.42 8.14
N PHE A 21 38.45 38.47 7.34
CA PHE A 21 38.76 37.04 7.46
C PHE A 21 39.67 36.53 6.34
N ASP A 22 40.35 35.42 6.60
CA ASP A 22 41.03 34.64 5.57
C ASP A 22 40.01 34.10 4.57
N ARG A 23 40.16 34.51 3.30
CA ARG A 23 39.17 34.22 2.25
C ARG A 23 38.98 32.73 2.01
N ALA A 24 40.06 31.95 1.96
CA ALA A 24 39.95 30.51 1.75
C ALA A 24 39.24 29.84 2.95
N ASP A 25 39.60 30.22 4.17
CA ASP A 25 39.00 29.69 5.40
C ASP A 25 37.50 30.02 5.53
N LEU A 26 37.10 31.26 5.22
CA LEU A 26 35.71 31.70 5.29
C LEU A 26 34.87 31.11 4.14
N LEU A 27 35.41 31.07 2.91
CA LEU A 27 34.71 30.47 1.77
C LEU A 27 34.45 28.98 2.01
N SER A 28 35.45 28.23 2.51
CA SER A 28 35.27 26.83 2.87
C SER A 28 34.27 26.64 4.02
N ALA A 29 34.14 27.60 4.93
CA ALA A 29 33.17 27.52 6.01
C ALA A 29 31.74 27.64 5.48
N VAL A 30 31.47 28.63 4.62
CA VAL A 30 30.15 28.85 4.02
C VAL A 30 29.79 27.72 3.06
N ALA A 31 30.72 27.29 2.19
CA ALA A 31 30.52 26.13 1.33
C ALA A 31 30.26 24.84 2.12
N GLY A 32 30.95 24.66 3.25
CA GLY A 32 30.71 23.54 4.15
C GLY A 32 29.34 23.55 4.81
N LEU A 33 28.71 24.71 5.05
CA LEU A 33 27.36 24.79 5.61
C LEU A 33 26.28 24.26 4.65
N GLN A 34 26.54 24.30 3.33
CA GLN A 34 25.63 23.75 2.30
C GLN A 34 25.57 22.22 2.35
N LEU A 35 26.55 21.56 2.96
CA LEU A 35 26.63 20.11 3.13
C LEU A 35 25.81 19.59 4.32
N LEU A 36 25.09 20.46 5.02
CA LEU A 36 24.21 20.09 6.13
C LEU A 36 22.76 19.98 5.65
N PRO A 37 22.08 18.82 5.82
CA PRO A 37 20.67 18.65 5.44
C PRO A 37 19.73 19.70 6.05
N ILE A 38 19.97 20.10 7.30
CA ILE A 38 19.18 21.15 7.98
C ILE A 38 19.29 22.53 7.30
N ASN A 39 20.31 22.76 6.47
CA ASN A 39 20.49 24.00 5.73
C ASN A 39 19.99 23.92 4.27
N ALA A 40 19.37 22.82 3.83
CA ALA A 40 18.94 22.61 2.44
C ALA A 40 18.05 23.74 1.90
N GLU A 41 17.12 24.23 2.72
CA GLU A 41 16.22 25.34 2.36
C GLU A 41 16.91 26.73 2.40
N ARG A 42 18.14 26.85 2.91
CA ARG A 42 18.91 28.12 2.98
C ARG A 42 20.04 28.20 1.96
N VAL A 43 20.06 27.30 0.97
CA VAL A 43 21.16 27.18 0.00
C VAL A 43 21.31 28.46 -0.82
N VAL A 44 20.23 29.13 -1.20
CA VAL A 44 20.27 30.41 -1.94
C VAL A 44 21.12 31.46 -1.22
N ARG A 45 20.85 31.71 0.06
CA ARG A 45 21.63 32.66 0.87
C ARG A 45 23.10 32.23 1.02
N LEU A 46 23.33 30.93 1.20
CA LEU A 46 24.69 30.38 1.32
C LEU A 46 25.49 30.52 0.01
N GLU A 47 24.87 30.32 -1.14
CA GLU A 47 25.49 30.48 -2.46
C GLU A 47 25.78 31.95 -2.77
N ALA A 48 24.84 32.84 -2.48
CA ALA A 48 25.02 34.28 -2.62
C ALA A 48 26.20 34.78 -1.75
N LEU A 49 26.27 34.32 -0.51
CA LEU A 49 27.37 34.63 0.41
C LEU A 49 28.70 34.05 -0.09
N ALA A 50 28.71 32.80 -0.56
CA ALA A 50 29.91 32.15 -1.10
C ALA A 50 30.45 32.90 -2.33
N HIS A 51 29.57 33.30 -3.25
CA HIS A 51 29.95 34.10 -4.42
C HIS A 51 30.55 35.45 -3.99
N ARG A 52 29.91 36.14 -3.03
CA ARG A 52 30.40 37.43 -2.53
C ARG A 52 31.80 37.32 -1.91
N ILE A 53 32.02 36.30 -1.07
CA ILE A 53 33.34 36.02 -0.48
C ILE A 53 34.37 35.70 -1.56
N ALA A 54 33.96 34.98 -2.61
CA ALA A 54 34.83 34.65 -3.74
C ALA A 54 35.22 35.86 -4.60
N CYS A 55 34.48 36.97 -4.56
CA CYS A 55 34.86 38.19 -5.30
C CYS A 55 35.71 39.15 -4.45
N LEU A 56 35.58 39.14 -3.12
CA LEU A 56 36.29 40.05 -2.23
C LEU A 56 37.76 39.68 -2.00
N GLN A 57 38.56 40.66 -1.57
CA GLN A 57 39.93 40.46 -1.14
C GLN A 57 40.04 40.55 0.39
N SER A 58 40.85 39.69 0.99
CA SER A 58 41.14 39.74 2.43
C SER A 58 42.07 40.90 2.74
N THR A 59 41.68 41.73 3.69
CA THR A 59 42.55 42.78 4.29
C THR A 59 43.29 42.27 5.53
N ARG A 60 42.79 41.20 6.15
CA ARG A 60 43.37 40.50 7.31
C ARG A 60 43.21 38.98 7.13
N SER A 61 44.07 38.17 7.74
CA SER A 61 44.01 36.69 7.65
C SER A 61 43.53 36.06 8.98
N ARG A 62 42.38 36.50 9.49
CA ARG A 62 41.74 35.89 10.67
C ARG A 62 40.97 34.65 10.24
N ARG A 63 41.19 33.50 10.89
CA ARG A 63 40.34 32.30 10.68
C ARG A 63 38.95 32.49 11.30
N VAL A 64 37.93 31.95 10.65
CA VAL A 64 36.54 32.06 11.12
C VAL A 64 36.24 31.00 12.17
N ALA A 65 35.57 31.40 13.25
CA ALA A 65 35.07 30.54 14.31
C ALA A 65 33.53 30.49 14.29
N PRO A 66 32.88 29.44 14.81
CA PRO A 66 31.42 29.25 14.71
C PRO A 66 30.59 30.46 15.16
N HIS A 67 30.96 31.11 16.26
CA HIS A 67 30.25 32.30 16.77
C HIS A 67 30.34 33.50 15.82
N SER A 68 31.48 33.69 15.15
CA SER A 68 31.68 34.77 14.18
C SER A 68 30.96 34.46 12.86
N LEU A 69 30.93 33.19 12.46
CA LEU A 69 30.21 32.72 11.27
C LEU A 69 28.70 32.90 11.44
N ARG A 70 28.16 32.58 12.62
CA ARG A 70 26.73 32.78 12.93
C ARG A 70 26.34 34.26 12.77
N GLY A 71 27.12 35.18 13.33
CA GLY A 71 26.88 36.62 13.15
C GLY A 71 26.95 37.10 11.69
N LEU A 72 27.73 36.44 10.82
CA LEU A 72 27.73 36.72 9.38
C LEU A 72 26.47 36.19 8.70
N CYS A 73 26.09 34.95 9.02
CA CYS A 73 24.89 34.29 8.48
C CYS A 73 23.59 35.01 8.87
N ASP A 74 23.55 35.64 10.05
CA ASP A 74 22.41 36.40 10.57
C ASP A 74 22.40 37.88 10.09
N SER A 75 23.23 38.24 9.10
CA SER A 75 23.31 39.63 8.64
C SER A 75 22.02 40.10 7.94
N PRO A 76 21.60 41.37 8.12
CA PRO A 76 20.42 41.92 7.45
C PRO A 76 20.43 41.78 5.93
N ALA A 77 21.61 41.92 5.32
CA ALA A 77 21.80 41.77 3.87
C ALA A 77 21.44 40.35 3.36
N LEU A 78 21.67 39.31 4.17
CA LEU A 78 21.24 37.94 3.83
C LEU A 78 19.78 37.71 4.20
N ALA A 79 19.29 38.30 5.29
CA ALA A 79 17.87 38.24 5.66
C ALA A 79 16.96 38.77 4.56
N ALA A 80 17.40 39.79 3.81
CA ALA A 80 16.66 40.32 2.66
C ALA A 80 16.46 39.33 1.49
N ILE A 81 17.22 38.22 1.45
CA ILE A 81 17.07 37.15 0.44
C ILE A 81 16.22 35.98 0.98
N ALA A 82 15.99 35.90 2.30
CA ALA A 82 15.22 34.80 2.89
C ALA A 82 13.78 34.72 2.35
N ASP A 83 13.18 35.86 2.00
CA ASP A 83 11.84 35.92 1.39
C ASP A 83 11.81 35.41 -0.06
N ALA A 84 12.97 35.23 -0.70
CA ALA A 84 13.12 34.68 -2.05
C ALA A 84 13.53 33.20 -2.06
N GLU A 85 13.63 32.56 -0.89
CA GLU A 85 13.83 31.12 -0.77
C GLU A 85 12.49 30.40 -0.89
N ASP A 86 12.46 29.31 -1.66
CA ASP A 86 11.35 28.36 -1.70
C ASP A 86 11.67 27.13 -0.83
N PRO A 87 10.65 26.36 -0.40
CA PRO A 87 10.86 25.07 0.24
C PRO A 87 11.71 24.13 -0.63
N PHE A 88 12.45 23.22 0.02
CA PHE A 88 13.38 22.35 -0.69
C PHE A 88 12.64 21.26 -1.47
N ASP A 89 12.58 21.44 -2.79
CA ASP A 89 11.82 20.60 -3.72
C ASP A 89 12.56 19.38 -4.27
N SER A 90 13.67 18.98 -3.65
CA SER A 90 14.49 17.84 -4.09
C SER A 90 14.79 16.85 -2.96
N VAL A 91 15.63 15.87 -3.27
CA VAL A 91 16.29 14.98 -2.30
C VAL A 91 17.66 15.56 -1.98
N PHE A 92 18.09 15.50 -0.71
CA PHE A 92 19.35 16.13 -0.31
C PHE A 92 20.57 15.49 -0.97
N CYS A 93 20.56 14.15 -1.08
CA CYS A 93 21.63 13.36 -1.68
C CYS A 93 21.04 12.19 -2.46
N GLU A 94 21.43 12.09 -3.72
CA GLU A 94 21.10 10.98 -4.63
C GLU A 94 22.38 10.23 -5.01
N GLU A 95 22.25 9.11 -5.73
CA GLU A 95 23.39 8.40 -6.31
C GLU A 95 23.29 8.32 -7.85
N VAL A 96 24.45 8.48 -8.49
CA VAL A 96 24.62 8.32 -9.94
C VAL A 96 25.66 7.24 -10.18
N SER A 97 25.26 6.18 -10.87
CA SER A 97 26.16 5.12 -11.33
C SER A 97 26.91 5.57 -12.58
N PHE A 98 28.23 5.47 -12.57
CA PHE A 98 29.07 5.76 -13.72
C PHE A 98 30.33 4.88 -13.71
N HIS A 99 31.18 4.95 -14.75
CA HIS A 99 32.45 4.24 -14.78
C HIS A 99 33.20 4.41 -13.45
N GLY A 100 33.63 3.29 -12.85
CA GLY A 100 34.37 3.28 -11.58
C GLY A 100 33.53 3.05 -10.31
N GLY A 101 32.20 3.22 -10.34
CA GLY A 101 31.35 2.95 -9.17
C GLY A 101 30.05 3.74 -9.14
N SER A 102 29.41 3.76 -7.97
CA SER A 102 28.31 4.68 -7.68
C SER A 102 28.83 5.91 -6.93
N TYR A 103 28.28 7.07 -7.25
CA TYR A 103 28.75 8.36 -6.75
C TYR A 103 27.61 9.13 -6.09
N ARG A 104 27.79 9.55 -4.84
CA ARG A 104 26.84 10.42 -4.13
C ARG A 104 26.90 11.83 -4.70
N VAL A 105 25.73 12.34 -5.10
CA VAL A 105 25.56 13.66 -5.71
C VAL A 105 24.57 14.51 -4.93
N LEU A 106 24.80 15.82 -4.96
CA LEU A 106 23.97 16.83 -4.29
C LEU A 106 23.22 17.62 -5.38
N PRO A 107 21.94 17.28 -5.67
CA PRO A 107 21.20 17.91 -6.76
C PRO A 107 20.90 19.41 -6.50
N GLY A 108 20.92 19.84 -5.23
CA GLY A 108 20.66 21.23 -4.86
C GLY A 108 19.22 21.66 -5.15
N LEU A 109 19.03 22.95 -5.44
CA LEU A 109 17.74 23.55 -5.79
C LEU A 109 17.39 23.42 -7.27
N ASN A 110 18.32 22.93 -8.09
CA ASN A 110 18.12 22.84 -9.53
C ASN A 110 17.19 21.66 -9.84
N GLU A 111 16.01 21.97 -10.38
CA GLU A 111 15.00 20.98 -10.72
C GLU A 111 15.56 19.87 -11.61
N HIS A 112 15.30 18.63 -11.21
CA HIS A 112 15.58 17.42 -11.97
C HIS A 112 17.06 17.23 -12.37
N ALA A 113 18.02 17.84 -11.66
CA ALA A 113 19.45 17.79 -12.03
C ALA A 113 19.97 16.36 -12.27
N THR A 114 19.64 15.44 -11.37
CA THR A 114 20.05 14.03 -11.49
C THR A 114 19.35 13.32 -12.65
N PHE A 115 18.05 13.56 -12.84
CA PHE A 115 17.28 13.01 -13.97
C PHE A 115 17.86 13.47 -15.31
N ILE A 116 18.13 14.77 -15.46
CA ILE A 116 18.71 15.35 -16.68
C ILE A 116 20.09 14.73 -16.95
N LEU A 117 20.93 14.60 -15.93
CA LEU A 117 22.25 13.99 -16.08
C LEU A 117 22.13 12.54 -16.54
N LYS A 118 21.27 11.72 -15.92
CA LYS A 118 21.05 10.32 -16.35
C LYS A 118 20.63 10.23 -17.82
N ARG A 119 19.72 11.10 -18.28
CA ARG A 119 19.28 11.17 -19.69
C ARG A 119 20.33 11.71 -20.67
N ILE A 120 21.37 12.40 -20.19
CA ILE A 120 22.56 12.74 -20.99
C ILE A 120 23.53 11.56 -21.04
N LEU A 121 23.71 10.82 -19.94
CA LEU A 121 24.64 9.69 -19.86
C LEU A 121 24.19 8.48 -20.68
N GLU A 122 22.91 8.10 -20.57
CA GLU A 122 22.32 6.97 -21.31
C GLU A 122 22.66 6.95 -22.80
N PRO A 123 22.35 8.00 -23.57
CA PRO A 123 22.59 8.00 -25.00
C PRO A 123 24.08 8.07 -25.40
N LEU A 124 24.96 8.49 -24.48
CA LEU A 124 26.39 8.56 -24.73
C LEU A 124 27.08 7.22 -24.58
N TYR A 125 26.58 6.35 -23.69
CA TYR A 125 27.28 5.12 -23.29
C TYR A 125 26.48 3.84 -23.45
N PHE A 126 25.14 3.93 -23.52
CA PHE A 126 24.23 2.79 -23.49
C PHE A 126 23.27 2.76 -24.69
N HIS A 127 23.45 3.67 -25.66
CA HIS A 127 22.72 3.65 -26.93
C HIS A 127 23.19 2.51 -27.83
N ARG A 128 22.28 1.98 -28.66
CA ARG A 128 22.59 0.90 -29.62
C ARG A 128 23.69 1.29 -30.61
N ASP A 129 23.65 2.53 -31.08
CA ASP A 129 24.63 3.12 -31.97
C ASP A 129 25.58 4.05 -31.19
N ASP A 130 26.88 3.93 -31.45
CA ASP A 130 27.90 4.81 -30.87
C ASP A 130 27.58 6.29 -31.11
N PHE A 131 27.98 7.15 -30.18
CA PHE A 131 27.88 8.60 -30.40
C PHE A 131 28.85 9.01 -31.53
N PRO A 132 28.44 9.83 -32.51
CA PRO A 132 29.22 10.05 -33.74
C PRO A 132 30.60 10.68 -33.52
N ASP A 133 30.76 11.43 -32.42
CA ASP A 133 31.99 12.14 -32.09
C ASP A 133 32.69 11.51 -30.88
N HIS A 134 33.66 10.61 -31.15
CA HIS A 134 34.46 9.97 -30.11
C HIS A 134 35.30 10.94 -29.27
N GLU A 135 35.66 12.11 -29.81
CA GLU A 135 36.40 13.14 -29.07
C GLU A 135 35.50 13.80 -28.02
N TYR A 136 34.28 14.15 -28.43
CA TYR A 136 33.24 14.64 -27.52
C TYR A 136 33.01 13.64 -26.39
N VAL A 137 32.77 12.36 -26.70
CA VAL A 137 32.58 11.31 -25.68
C VAL A 137 33.76 11.22 -24.74
N ARG A 138 35.00 11.21 -25.26
CA ARG A 138 36.20 11.11 -24.42
C ARG A 138 36.34 12.29 -23.45
N LEU A 139 36.13 13.50 -23.94
CA LEU A 139 36.22 14.72 -23.12
C LEU A 139 35.06 14.79 -22.09
N ALA A 140 33.84 14.43 -22.51
CA ALA A 140 32.69 14.29 -21.64
C ALA A 140 32.95 13.28 -20.53
N THR A 141 33.47 12.08 -20.85
CA THR A 141 33.79 11.04 -19.86
C THR A 141 34.75 11.56 -18.78
N ARG A 142 35.79 12.30 -19.17
CA ARG A 142 36.76 12.88 -18.22
C ARG A 142 36.11 13.87 -17.27
N LEU A 143 35.28 14.76 -17.82
CA LEU A 143 34.58 15.80 -17.07
C LEU A 143 33.53 15.19 -16.12
N ILE A 144 32.74 14.22 -16.60
CA ILE A 144 31.75 13.49 -15.80
C ILE A 144 32.45 12.73 -14.66
N HIS A 145 33.45 11.90 -14.98
CA HIS A 145 34.15 11.10 -13.97
C HIS A 145 34.81 11.97 -12.91
N GLY A 146 35.52 13.03 -13.31
CA GLY A 146 36.17 13.93 -12.37
C GLY A 146 35.17 14.68 -11.46
N THR A 147 34.02 15.08 -12.00
CA THR A 147 33.01 15.83 -11.25
C THR A 147 32.25 14.92 -10.28
N LEU A 148 31.84 13.73 -10.72
CA LEU A 148 31.17 12.75 -9.87
C LEU A 148 32.09 12.24 -8.75
N ALA A 149 33.35 11.94 -9.06
CA ALA A 149 34.34 11.54 -8.07
C ALA A 149 34.64 12.67 -7.06
N LEU A 150 34.60 13.94 -7.50
CA LEU A 150 34.76 15.08 -6.61
C LEU A 150 33.58 15.20 -5.65
N SER A 151 32.35 15.07 -6.15
CA SER A 151 31.13 15.05 -5.34
C SER A 151 31.16 13.92 -4.30
N GLU A 152 31.49 12.70 -4.73
CA GLU A 152 31.61 11.54 -3.84
C GLU A 152 32.64 11.77 -2.74
N ARG A 153 33.82 12.34 -3.08
CA ARG A 153 34.86 12.66 -2.10
C ARG A 153 34.44 13.74 -1.11
N ILE A 154 33.60 14.68 -1.51
CA ILE A 154 33.02 15.70 -0.62
C ILE A 154 32.02 15.03 0.33
N CYS A 155 31.08 14.24 -0.20
CA CYS A 155 30.07 13.52 0.57
C CYS A 155 30.71 12.57 1.60
N ASP A 156 31.73 11.82 1.20
CA ASP A 156 32.46 10.89 2.07
C ASP A 156 33.07 11.59 3.28
N VAL A 157 33.83 12.67 3.08
CA VAL A 157 34.47 13.39 4.19
C VAL A 157 33.49 14.22 5.01
N ALA A 158 32.40 14.69 4.40
CA ALA A 158 31.32 15.34 5.13
C ALA A 158 30.50 14.37 5.99
N GLY A 159 30.55 13.07 5.68
CA GLY A 159 29.72 12.03 6.30
C GLY A 159 28.27 12.07 5.82
N ILE A 160 28.03 12.50 4.58
CA ILE A 160 26.71 12.51 3.96
C ILE A 160 26.36 11.10 3.52
N VAL A 161 25.29 10.54 4.07
CA VAL A 161 24.73 9.26 3.64
C VAL A 161 23.70 9.47 2.54
N ARG A 162 23.31 8.39 1.86
CA ARG A 162 22.19 8.43 0.90
C ARG A 162 20.88 8.79 1.62
N ASN A 163 20.06 9.62 0.97
CA ASN A 163 18.73 10.04 1.43
C ASN A 163 18.64 10.43 2.92
N PRO A 164 19.45 11.39 3.41
CA PRO A 164 19.34 11.83 4.79
C PRO A 164 18.00 12.57 5.01
N PRO A 165 17.39 12.47 6.19
CA PRO A 165 16.16 13.17 6.48
C PRO A 165 16.38 14.69 6.41
N ILE A 166 15.39 15.39 5.87
CA ILE A 166 15.34 16.85 5.85
C ILE A 166 14.24 17.28 6.82
N GLU A 167 14.62 18.00 7.86
CA GLU A 167 13.65 18.71 8.70
C GLU A 167 13.32 20.02 7.99
N SER A 168 12.08 20.18 7.52
CA SER A 168 11.64 21.47 6.99
C SER A 168 11.59 22.49 8.12
N ARG A 169 12.33 23.58 7.93
CA ARG A 169 12.44 24.71 8.84
C ARG A 169 12.46 25.98 7.99
N PHE A 170 11.47 26.10 7.12
CA PHE A 170 11.39 27.17 6.13
C PHE A 170 11.48 28.55 6.80
N GLN A 171 12.24 29.47 6.19
CA GLN A 171 12.50 30.84 6.68
C GLN A 171 13.20 30.97 8.05
N GLU A 172 13.60 29.88 8.71
CA GLU A 172 14.44 29.98 9.90
C GLU A 172 15.90 30.37 9.57
N PRO A 173 16.69 30.83 10.56
CA PRO A 173 18.11 31.17 10.36
C PRO A 173 18.97 30.00 9.84
N ILE A 174 20.14 30.34 9.29
CA ILE A 174 21.14 29.36 8.87
C ILE A 174 21.75 28.69 10.10
N VAL A 175 21.79 27.36 10.11
CA VAL A 175 22.35 26.59 11.21
C VAL A 175 23.87 26.46 11.06
N VAL A 176 24.60 26.95 12.07
CA VAL A 176 26.05 26.80 12.18
C VAL A 176 26.39 25.74 13.23
N PRO A 177 27.08 24.64 12.87
CA PRO A 177 27.38 23.55 13.77
C PRO A 177 28.54 23.90 14.74
N ASP A 178 28.89 22.95 15.61
CA ASP A 178 30.07 23.08 16.48
C ASP A 178 31.39 23.16 15.68
N GLY A 179 32.47 23.52 16.37
CA GLY A 179 33.79 23.73 15.74
C GLY A 179 34.40 22.47 15.12
N THR A 180 34.14 21.29 15.66
CA THR A 180 34.66 20.01 15.16
C THR A 180 33.96 19.63 13.85
N THR A 181 32.63 19.71 13.86
CA THR A 181 31.80 19.47 12.67
C THR A 181 32.10 20.49 11.58
N LEU A 182 32.21 21.79 11.92
CA LEU A 182 32.57 22.84 10.96
C LEU A 182 33.95 22.60 10.34
N ALA A 183 34.95 22.17 11.12
CA ALA A 183 36.29 21.87 10.60
C ALA A 183 36.26 20.69 9.60
N ARG A 184 35.47 19.65 9.88
CA ARG A 184 35.26 18.52 8.96
C ARG A 184 34.62 18.99 7.64
N LEU A 185 33.57 19.80 7.71
CA LEU A 185 32.88 20.32 6.51
C LEU A 185 33.80 21.23 5.67
N LYS A 186 34.60 22.08 6.32
CA LYS A 186 35.63 22.90 5.63
C LYS A 186 36.66 22.03 4.90
N ASN A 187 37.08 20.93 5.51
CA ASN A 187 38.02 19.98 4.90
C ASN A 187 37.41 19.18 3.75
N ALA A 188 36.08 19.02 3.72
CA ALA A 188 35.40 18.32 2.62
C ALA A 188 35.50 19.10 1.30
N VAL A 189 35.43 20.44 1.35
CA VAL A 189 35.36 21.31 0.16
C VAL A 189 36.66 22.02 -0.22
N ARG A 190 37.73 21.88 0.59
CA ARG A 190 39.00 22.59 0.40
C ARG A 190 40.13 21.65 0.01
N PHE A 191 40.81 21.99 -1.07
CA PHE A 191 41.98 21.25 -1.57
C PHE A 191 43.16 22.21 -1.73
N SER A 192 44.35 21.77 -1.32
CA SER A 192 45.56 22.42 -1.86
C SER A 192 45.71 22.06 -3.34
N ARG A 193 46.36 22.91 -4.15
CA ARG A 193 46.63 22.57 -5.57
C ARG A 193 47.31 21.22 -5.74
N ALA A 194 48.28 20.90 -4.87
CA ALA A 194 48.96 19.60 -4.90
C ALA A 194 48.02 18.42 -4.59
N ALA A 195 47.15 18.57 -3.58
CA ALA A 195 46.16 17.54 -3.26
C ALA A 195 45.12 17.35 -4.36
N PHE A 196 44.70 18.44 -5.02
CA PHE A 196 43.76 18.41 -6.14
C PHE A 196 44.37 17.73 -7.38
N HIS A 197 45.63 18.03 -7.70
CA HIS A 197 46.33 17.33 -8.79
C HIS A 197 46.46 15.83 -8.51
N LEU A 198 46.87 15.47 -7.29
CA LEU A 198 47.03 14.08 -6.88
C LEU A 198 45.69 13.32 -6.86
N PHE A 199 44.58 14.02 -6.57
CA PHE A 199 43.23 13.49 -6.71
C PHE A 199 42.91 13.13 -8.18
N LEU A 200 43.17 14.03 -9.13
CA LEU A 200 42.94 13.76 -10.56
C LEU A 200 43.87 12.66 -11.11
N GLU A 201 45.14 12.64 -10.71
CA GLU A 201 46.10 11.62 -11.10
C GLU A 201 45.67 10.20 -10.66
N ARG A 202 45.10 10.06 -9.46
CA ARG A 202 44.56 8.78 -8.96
C ARG A 202 43.36 8.29 -9.76
N LEU A 203 42.61 9.19 -10.38
CA LEU A 203 41.51 8.87 -11.28
C LEU A 203 41.97 8.64 -12.73
N HIS A 204 43.29 8.73 -12.99
CA HIS A 204 43.89 8.69 -14.32
C HIS A 204 43.35 9.80 -15.25
N LEU A 205 43.03 10.97 -14.70
CA LEU A 205 42.51 12.12 -15.44
C LEU A 205 43.60 13.17 -15.68
N PRO A 206 43.64 13.82 -16.86
CA PRO A 206 44.45 15.00 -17.10
C PRO A 206 44.16 16.13 -16.10
N LEU A 207 45.17 16.94 -15.75
CA LEU A 207 45.05 18.01 -14.75
C LEU A 207 44.07 19.12 -15.13
N ASP A 208 43.78 19.28 -16.42
CA ASP A 208 42.84 20.25 -16.99
C ASP A 208 41.41 19.70 -17.14
N SER A 209 41.15 18.45 -16.73
CA SER A 209 39.83 17.79 -16.94
C SER A 209 38.65 18.55 -16.30
N LEU A 210 38.88 19.24 -15.17
CA LEU A 210 37.86 20.02 -14.46
C LEU A 210 37.95 21.53 -14.73
N GLN A 211 38.83 21.96 -15.64
CA GLN A 211 39.01 23.38 -15.97
C GLN A 211 37.70 24.09 -16.41
N PRO A 212 36.77 23.46 -17.15
CA PRO A 212 35.51 24.11 -17.55
C PRO A 212 34.64 24.59 -16.37
N ILE A 213 34.74 23.94 -15.21
CA ILE A 213 33.94 24.24 -14.01
C ILE A 213 34.74 25.00 -12.92
N ILE A 214 35.95 25.46 -13.22
CA ILE A 214 36.80 26.27 -12.33
C ILE A 214 36.73 27.75 -12.73
N ALA A 215 36.29 28.60 -11.81
CA ALA A 215 36.22 30.04 -11.95
C ALA A 215 37.63 30.64 -11.99
N THR A 216 37.88 31.49 -13.00
CA THR A 216 39.12 32.24 -13.12
C THR A 216 39.05 33.56 -12.33
N VAL A 217 40.22 34.12 -12.00
CA VAL A 217 40.31 35.41 -11.28
C VAL A 217 39.64 36.54 -12.07
N ALA A 218 39.66 36.50 -13.40
CA ALA A 218 39.05 37.51 -14.25
C ALA A 218 37.51 37.48 -14.24
N GLU A 219 36.92 36.31 -13.97
CA GLU A 219 35.47 36.10 -13.92
C GLU A 219 34.88 36.48 -12.55
N LEU A 220 35.69 36.50 -11.48
CA LEU A 220 35.28 36.85 -10.13
C LEU A 220 35.21 38.37 -9.95
N GLN A 221 34.13 38.98 -10.43
CA GLN A 221 33.89 40.42 -10.33
C GLN A 221 32.88 40.75 -9.22
N LEU A 222 33.11 41.87 -8.54
CA LEU A 222 32.19 42.35 -7.50
C LEU A 222 30.95 42.95 -8.14
N ASP A 223 29.78 42.41 -7.82
CA ASP A 223 28.49 42.99 -8.23
C ASP A 223 28.00 44.06 -7.22
N THR A 224 27.03 44.87 -7.61
CA THR A 224 26.35 45.84 -6.73
C THR A 224 25.26 45.20 -5.87
N GLN A 225 24.88 43.94 -6.16
CA GLN A 225 23.89 43.16 -5.43
C GLN A 225 24.44 41.76 -5.09
N LEU A 226 23.76 41.04 -4.20
CA LEU A 226 24.02 39.62 -3.98
C LEU A 226 23.46 38.83 -5.16
N GLN A 227 24.30 38.01 -5.81
CA GLN A 227 23.88 37.20 -6.95
C GLN A 227 23.18 35.92 -6.48
N ILE A 228 22.00 35.67 -7.02
CA ILE A 228 21.29 34.39 -6.99
C ILE A 228 21.45 33.78 -8.38
N SER A 229 21.89 32.52 -8.47
CA SER A 229 22.12 31.81 -9.75
C SER A 229 23.16 32.47 -10.68
N GLY A 230 24.33 32.83 -10.14
CA GLY A 230 25.39 33.59 -10.81
C GLY A 230 26.55 32.78 -11.43
N LEU A 231 27.80 33.21 -11.24
CA LEU A 231 28.98 32.48 -11.75
C LEU A 231 29.10 31.06 -11.18
N LEU A 232 28.73 30.86 -9.91
CA LEU A 232 28.93 29.59 -9.22
C LEU A 232 28.06 28.45 -9.76
N SER A 233 26.93 28.72 -10.41
CA SER A 233 26.10 27.69 -11.08
C SER A 233 26.72 27.14 -12.36
N ARG A 234 27.73 27.84 -12.90
CA ARG A 234 28.50 27.43 -14.07
C ARG A 234 29.89 26.94 -13.69
N LYS A 235 30.46 27.54 -12.65
CA LYS A 235 31.84 27.33 -12.21
C LYS A 235 31.93 27.31 -10.68
N PRO A 236 31.49 26.23 -10.01
CA PRO A 236 31.42 26.15 -8.56
C PRO A 236 32.80 26.04 -7.88
N LEU A 237 33.87 25.73 -8.61
CA LEU A 237 35.22 25.64 -8.06
C LEU A 237 35.92 27.00 -8.17
N VAL A 238 36.47 27.50 -7.07
CA VAL A 238 37.16 28.79 -7.00
C VAL A 238 38.62 28.57 -6.60
N ALA A 239 39.55 29.07 -7.42
CA ALA A 239 40.95 29.13 -7.07
C ALA A 239 41.22 30.32 -6.12
N VAL A 240 41.62 30.06 -4.88
CA VAL A 240 41.95 31.07 -3.86
C VAL A 240 43.37 30.86 -3.36
N GLY A 241 44.30 31.70 -3.82
CA GLY A 241 45.72 31.56 -3.49
C GLY A 241 46.30 30.22 -3.97
N SER A 242 46.84 29.42 -3.04
CA SER A 242 47.37 28.07 -3.29
C SER A 242 46.32 26.96 -3.30
N ASP A 243 45.07 27.29 -3.02
CA ASP A 243 44.00 26.33 -2.78
C ASP A 243 42.91 26.42 -3.84
N ILE A 244 42.16 25.33 -3.98
CA ILE A 244 40.92 25.25 -4.74
C ILE A 244 39.82 24.93 -3.73
N VAL A 245 38.79 25.77 -3.70
CA VAL A 245 37.61 25.59 -2.85
C VAL A 245 36.41 25.32 -3.74
N VAL A 246 35.68 24.24 -3.46
CA VAL A 246 34.37 23.99 -4.05
C VAL A 246 33.38 24.91 -3.32
N ALA A 247 33.10 26.07 -3.90
CA ALA A 247 32.37 27.18 -3.26
C ALA A 247 30.85 26.94 -3.20
N SER A 248 30.30 26.22 -4.18
CA SER A 248 28.95 25.68 -4.13
C SER A 248 28.96 24.20 -4.52
N PRO A 249 29.04 23.26 -3.55
CA PRO A 249 28.96 21.83 -3.84
C PRO A 249 27.61 21.40 -4.44
N THR A 250 26.51 22.10 -4.16
CA THR A 250 25.18 21.84 -4.74
C THR A 250 25.08 22.19 -6.22
N GLU A 251 25.99 23.02 -6.74
CA GLU A 251 26.03 23.46 -8.14
C GLU A 251 26.96 22.63 -9.04
N LEU A 252 27.52 21.50 -8.54
CA LEU A 252 28.39 20.64 -9.35
C LEU A 252 27.67 20.00 -10.54
N LEU A 253 26.43 19.54 -10.38
CA LEU A 253 25.66 18.91 -11.47
C LEU A 253 25.20 19.92 -12.52
N PRO A 254 24.61 21.08 -12.16
CA PRO A 254 24.28 22.13 -13.12
C PRO A 254 25.50 22.62 -13.91
N ALA A 255 26.64 22.78 -13.24
CA ALA A 255 27.89 23.18 -13.89
C ALA A 255 28.40 22.11 -14.87
N LEU A 256 28.35 20.84 -14.47
CA LEU A 256 28.68 19.70 -15.34
C LEU A 256 27.79 19.70 -16.58
N ARG A 257 26.47 19.78 -16.41
CA ARG A 257 25.50 19.87 -17.50
C ARG A 257 25.82 21.01 -18.46
N ASN A 258 26.03 22.22 -17.94
CA ASN A 258 26.34 23.39 -18.76
C ASN A 258 27.66 23.21 -19.54
N ALA A 259 28.68 22.62 -18.91
CA ALA A 259 29.96 22.34 -19.54
C ALA A 259 29.86 21.24 -20.61
N LEU A 260 29.04 20.21 -20.41
CA LEU A 260 28.79 19.16 -21.42
C LEU A 260 28.07 19.73 -22.65
N ILE A 261 27.02 20.53 -22.45
CA ILE A 261 26.32 21.21 -23.55
C ILE A 261 27.26 22.17 -24.27
N GLY A 262 28.07 22.92 -23.53
CA GLY A 262 29.07 23.81 -24.12
C GLY A 262 30.09 23.06 -24.97
N LEU A 263 30.58 21.93 -24.47
CA LEU A 263 31.46 21.05 -25.22
C LEU A 263 30.79 20.51 -26.49
N ALA A 264 29.51 20.13 -26.42
CA ALA A 264 28.76 19.65 -27.58
C ALA A 264 28.60 20.74 -28.65
N GLN A 265 28.35 21.99 -28.24
CA GLN A 265 28.32 23.15 -29.13
C GLN A 265 29.70 23.42 -29.76
N ASP A 266 30.79 23.35 -29.00
CA ASP A 266 32.16 23.54 -29.52
C ASP A 266 32.55 22.47 -30.54
N ARG A 267 32.02 21.26 -30.37
CA ARG A 267 32.23 20.11 -31.26
C ARG A 267 31.23 20.05 -32.43
N GLY A 268 30.20 20.90 -32.44
CA GLY A 268 29.16 20.90 -33.47
C GLY A 268 28.19 19.72 -33.40
N VAL A 269 28.03 19.10 -32.23
CA VAL A 269 27.18 17.91 -32.00
C VAL A 269 26.00 18.17 -31.06
N ALA A 270 25.65 19.44 -30.83
CA ALA A 270 24.55 19.82 -29.94
C ALA A 270 23.19 19.28 -30.41
N GLU A 271 22.91 19.28 -31.72
CA GLU A 271 21.65 18.74 -32.26
C GLU A 271 21.53 17.23 -32.04
N GLU A 272 22.64 16.49 -32.22
CA GLU A 272 22.69 15.05 -31.95
C GLU A 272 22.49 14.76 -30.46
N LEU A 273 23.12 15.54 -29.58
CA LEU A 273 22.93 15.43 -28.14
C LEU A 273 21.45 15.68 -27.75
N ALA A 274 20.83 16.71 -28.30
CA ALA A 274 19.42 17.04 -28.06
C ALA A 274 18.48 15.90 -28.52
N SER A 275 18.69 15.39 -29.74
CA SER A 275 17.92 14.28 -30.31
C SER A 275 18.00 13.02 -29.44
N ARG A 276 19.21 12.66 -28.98
CA ARG A 276 19.36 11.47 -28.14
C ARG A 276 18.87 11.69 -26.70
N PHE A 277 18.99 12.89 -26.15
CA PHE A 277 18.37 13.26 -24.87
C PHE A 277 16.83 13.12 -24.93
N GLY A 278 16.21 13.58 -26.02
CA GLY A 278 14.79 13.39 -26.29
C GLY A 278 14.39 11.91 -26.34
N SER A 279 15.17 11.11 -27.04
CA SER A 279 14.95 9.67 -27.17
C SER A 279 15.08 8.93 -25.83
N ALA A 280 16.11 9.23 -25.04
CA ALA A 280 16.30 8.64 -23.71
C ALA A 280 15.19 9.05 -22.73
N THR A 281 14.76 10.31 -22.79
CA THR A 281 13.62 10.81 -22.00
C THR A 281 12.33 10.08 -22.38
N TRP A 282 12.07 9.90 -23.68
CA TRP A 282 10.91 9.15 -24.16
C TRP A 282 10.92 7.68 -23.70
N GLN A 283 12.08 7.02 -23.76
CA GLN A 283 12.22 5.65 -23.28
C GLN A 283 11.91 5.54 -21.78
N ALA A 284 12.40 6.48 -20.97
CA ALA A 284 12.08 6.53 -19.55
C ALA A 284 10.56 6.72 -19.33
N VAL A 285 9.90 7.59 -20.09
CA VAL A 285 8.44 7.78 -20.01
C VAL A 285 7.69 6.48 -20.34
N VAL A 286 8.07 5.79 -21.42
CA VAL A 286 7.46 4.52 -21.84
C VAL A 286 7.58 3.48 -20.73
N GLU A 287 8.78 3.33 -20.16
CA GLU A 287 9.01 2.40 -19.04
C GLU A 287 8.15 2.76 -17.83
N HIS A 288 8.10 4.04 -17.47
CA HIS A 288 7.43 4.48 -16.25
C HIS A 288 5.90 4.40 -16.36
N LEU A 289 5.32 4.67 -17.52
CA LEU A 289 3.88 4.45 -17.75
C LEU A 289 3.50 2.97 -17.60
N GLY A 290 4.42 2.05 -17.90
CA GLY A 290 4.25 0.62 -17.61
C GLY A 290 4.05 0.30 -16.11
N TYR A 291 4.66 1.05 -15.19
CA TYR A 291 4.46 0.86 -13.75
C TYR A 291 3.01 1.10 -13.32
N VAL A 292 2.27 1.99 -14.01
CA VAL A 292 0.85 2.27 -13.75
C VAL A 292 -0.09 1.54 -14.72
N LYS A 293 0.41 0.49 -15.40
CA LYS A 293 -0.34 -0.35 -16.35
C LYS A 293 -0.82 0.38 -17.61
N CYS A 294 -0.12 1.44 -18.01
CA CYS A 294 -0.33 2.12 -19.28
C CYS A 294 0.76 1.67 -20.26
N ASP A 295 0.62 0.47 -20.80
CA ASP A 295 1.60 -0.09 -21.73
C ASP A 295 1.54 0.60 -23.11
N ALA A 296 2.70 0.76 -23.76
CA ALA A 296 2.77 1.35 -25.09
C ALA A 296 2.05 0.47 -26.12
N ILE A 297 1.16 1.06 -26.92
CA ILE A 297 0.43 0.37 -27.97
C ILE A 297 1.28 0.38 -29.25
N PRO A 298 1.56 -0.78 -29.88
CA PRO A 298 2.35 -0.85 -31.11
C PRO A 298 1.70 -0.21 -32.36
N ALA A 299 0.50 0.37 -32.22
CA ALA A 299 -0.23 1.00 -33.32
C ALA A 299 0.51 2.24 -33.83
N GLN A 300 0.62 2.38 -35.15
CA GLN A 300 1.29 3.55 -35.72
C GLN A 300 0.43 4.80 -35.53
N VAL A 301 0.97 5.74 -34.76
CA VAL A 301 0.46 7.12 -34.73
C VAL A 301 0.46 7.66 -36.18
N PRO A 302 -0.54 8.46 -36.61
CA PRO A 302 -0.56 9.04 -37.95
C PRO A 302 0.79 9.64 -38.35
N VAL A 303 1.23 9.44 -39.58
CA VAL A 303 2.54 9.95 -40.06
C VAL A 303 2.60 11.47 -39.87
N TRP A 304 3.68 11.96 -39.25
CA TRP A 304 3.94 13.38 -39.06
C TRP A 304 5.16 13.78 -39.89
N ALA A 305 4.91 14.27 -41.11
CA ALA A 305 5.95 14.49 -42.12
C ALA A 305 7.04 15.47 -41.66
N ASP A 306 6.65 16.56 -41.02
CA ASP A 306 7.56 17.63 -40.55
C ASP A 306 7.71 17.64 -39.02
N ARG A 307 7.72 16.45 -38.40
CA ARG A 307 7.86 16.34 -36.93
C ARG A 307 9.22 16.89 -36.48
N PRO A 308 9.27 17.82 -35.50
CA PRO A 308 10.52 18.24 -34.90
C PRO A 308 11.25 17.07 -34.22
N ARG A 309 12.58 16.99 -34.37
CA ARG A 309 13.39 15.87 -33.82
C ARG A 309 13.32 15.71 -32.31
N TYR A 310 13.06 16.80 -31.60
CA TYR A 310 12.98 16.86 -30.14
C TYR A 310 11.55 16.61 -29.61
N VAL A 311 10.62 16.20 -30.49
CA VAL A 311 9.25 15.82 -30.16
C VAL A 311 9.06 14.33 -30.39
N HIS A 312 8.53 13.65 -29.38
CA HIS A 312 8.16 12.23 -29.42
C HIS A 312 6.68 12.09 -29.08
N ASP A 313 6.01 11.11 -29.69
CA ASP A 313 4.61 10.84 -29.44
C ASP A 313 4.28 9.37 -29.59
N GLY A 314 3.24 8.92 -28.88
CA GLY A 314 2.82 7.53 -28.85
C GLY A 314 1.48 7.32 -28.19
N PHE A 315 0.86 6.18 -28.52
CA PHE A 315 -0.35 5.73 -27.85
C PHE A 315 -0.03 4.75 -26.74
N PHE A 316 -0.78 4.85 -25.63
CA PHE A 316 -0.68 3.94 -24.50
C PHE A 316 -2.07 3.46 -24.10
N ASP A 317 -2.13 2.23 -23.60
CA ASP A 317 -3.37 1.65 -23.10
C ASP A 317 -3.83 2.37 -21.83
N LEU A 318 -5.14 2.45 -21.65
CA LEU A 318 -5.75 3.10 -20.48
C LEU A 318 -7.02 2.38 -20.04
N ASP A 319 -7.96 2.17 -20.95
CA ASP A 319 -9.24 1.51 -20.70
C ASP A 319 -9.80 0.93 -22.02
N THR A 320 -10.88 0.16 -21.95
CA THR A 320 -11.51 -0.43 -23.16
C THR A 320 -12.15 0.62 -24.08
N ASP A 321 -12.53 1.78 -23.53
CA ASP A 321 -13.15 2.89 -24.24
C ASP A 321 -12.31 4.18 -24.25
N LYS A 322 -11.06 4.14 -23.77
CA LYS A 322 -10.16 5.30 -23.66
C LYS A 322 -8.74 4.97 -24.07
N ILE A 323 -8.03 5.97 -24.56
CA ILE A 323 -6.63 5.83 -24.94
C ILE A 323 -5.81 7.02 -24.43
N ILE A 324 -4.57 6.78 -24.03
CA ILE A 324 -3.61 7.85 -23.79
C ILE A 324 -2.95 8.22 -25.11
N TYR A 325 -2.97 9.51 -25.45
CA TYR A 325 -2.02 10.07 -26.38
C TYR A 325 -0.97 10.84 -25.57
N CYS A 326 0.25 10.31 -25.52
CA CYS A 326 1.35 10.96 -24.83
C CYS A 326 2.21 11.71 -25.86
N LEU A 327 2.47 12.98 -25.62
CA LEU A 327 3.31 13.83 -26.44
C LEU A 327 4.41 14.41 -25.55
N SER A 328 5.68 14.24 -25.92
CA SER A 328 6.84 14.70 -25.17
C SER A 328 7.64 15.70 -25.98
N VAL A 329 7.88 16.88 -25.39
CA VAL A 329 8.67 17.97 -25.95
C VAL A 329 9.94 18.14 -25.10
N THR A 330 11.09 17.94 -25.73
CA THR A 330 12.39 18.01 -25.05
C THR A 330 13.26 19.14 -25.58
N ASP A 331 14.21 19.61 -24.78
CA ASP A 331 15.06 20.75 -25.12
C ASP A 331 15.83 20.53 -26.44
N SER A 332 15.63 21.39 -27.43
CA SER A 332 16.33 21.30 -28.72
C SER A 332 17.80 21.73 -28.68
N LEU A 333 18.25 22.32 -27.55
CA LEU A 333 19.52 23.03 -27.36
C LEU A 333 19.76 24.20 -28.33
N GLU A 334 18.78 24.53 -29.18
CA GLU A 334 18.84 25.67 -30.07
C GLU A 334 18.85 26.96 -29.26
N GLY A 335 19.77 27.87 -29.63
CA GLY A 335 19.95 29.14 -28.93
C GLY A 335 20.38 29.01 -27.46
N TYR A 336 20.87 27.86 -27.01
CA TYR A 336 21.31 27.66 -25.62
C TYR A 336 22.51 28.57 -25.28
N ASP A 337 22.33 29.47 -24.31
CA ASP A 337 23.35 30.40 -23.83
C ASP A 337 24.09 29.82 -22.61
N ARG A 338 25.37 29.49 -22.79
CA ARG A 338 26.24 28.96 -21.72
C ARG A 338 26.45 29.95 -20.58
N LEU A 339 26.23 31.24 -20.82
CA LEU A 339 26.36 32.27 -19.80
C LEU A 339 25.09 32.38 -18.95
N HIS A 340 23.93 32.05 -19.51
CA HIS A 340 22.62 32.08 -18.84
C HIS A 340 21.93 30.72 -18.98
N PRO A 341 22.45 29.67 -18.30
CA PRO A 341 21.98 28.28 -18.49
C PRO A 341 20.52 28.03 -18.08
N PHE A 342 19.89 28.99 -17.39
CA PHE A 342 18.50 28.95 -16.94
C PHE A 342 17.61 29.96 -17.70
N SER A 343 18.02 30.40 -18.89
CA SER A 343 17.23 31.35 -19.70
C SER A 343 15.95 30.71 -20.24
N LEU A 344 15.07 31.53 -20.81
CA LEU A 344 13.92 31.05 -21.58
C LEU A 344 14.39 30.26 -22.81
N TRP A 345 13.78 29.10 -23.05
CA TRP A 345 13.89 28.35 -24.28
C TRP A 345 12.81 28.84 -25.26
N HIS A 346 13.25 29.43 -26.37
CA HIS A 346 12.35 29.91 -27.41
C HIS A 346 11.97 28.79 -28.39
N THR A 347 10.68 28.58 -28.59
CA THR A 347 10.10 27.52 -29.44
C THR A 347 9.14 28.09 -30.51
N PRO A 348 9.63 28.87 -31.49
CA PRO A 348 8.77 29.51 -32.47
C PRO A 348 8.05 28.49 -33.36
N GLY A 349 6.73 28.63 -33.54
CA GLY A 349 5.92 27.76 -34.40
C GLY A 349 5.55 26.41 -33.78
N LEU A 350 6.02 26.11 -32.57
CA LEU A 350 5.79 24.82 -31.91
C LEU A 350 4.32 24.68 -31.51
N ASP A 351 3.72 25.70 -30.89
CA ASP A 351 2.34 25.70 -30.42
C ASP A 351 1.35 25.39 -31.56
N GLU A 352 1.55 26.00 -32.74
CA GLU A 352 0.73 25.71 -33.94
C GLU A 352 0.95 24.28 -34.45
N ALA A 353 2.19 23.79 -34.47
CA ALA A 353 2.50 22.44 -34.90
C ALA A 353 1.91 21.37 -33.97
N LEU A 354 1.95 21.60 -32.66
CA LEU A 354 1.34 20.72 -31.65
C LEU A 354 -0.19 20.73 -31.77
N THR A 355 -0.79 21.90 -31.95
CA THR A 355 -2.24 22.05 -32.14
C THR A 355 -2.72 21.27 -33.37
N ALA A 356 -2.07 21.46 -34.52
CA ALA A 356 -2.41 20.73 -35.75
C ALA A 356 -2.19 19.21 -35.60
N ARG A 357 -1.18 18.80 -34.82
CA ARG A 357 -0.95 17.39 -34.50
C ARG A 357 -2.09 16.78 -33.70
N LEU A 358 -2.58 17.48 -32.68
CA LEU A 358 -3.69 17.02 -31.84
C LEU A 358 -4.98 16.85 -32.64
N GLU A 359 -5.30 17.78 -33.52
CA GLU A 359 -6.45 17.67 -34.43
C GLU A 359 -6.36 16.42 -35.30
N ALA A 360 -5.21 16.20 -35.95
CA ALA A 360 -4.99 15.04 -36.81
C ALA A 360 -5.08 13.70 -36.04
N VAL A 361 -4.60 13.67 -34.80
CA VAL A 361 -4.66 12.47 -33.93
C VAL A 361 -6.09 12.19 -33.48
N ALA A 362 -6.82 13.22 -33.06
CA ALA A 362 -8.21 13.09 -32.65
C ALA A 362 -9.08 12.57 -33.81
N ASP A 363 -8.97 13.18 -35.00
CA ASP A 363 -9.68 12.75 -36.20
C ASP A 363 -9.35 11.29 -36.56
N TYR A 364 -8.07 10.90 -36.46
CA TYR A 364 -7.65 9.53 -36.74
C TYR A 364 -8.29 8.51 -35.78
N ILE A 365 -8.21 8.76 -34.47
CA ILE A 365 -8.73 7.83 -33.45
C ILE A 365 -10.25 7.70 -33.57
N TYR A 366 -10.99 8.82 -33.59
CA TYR A 366 -12.45 8.77 -33.66
C TYR A 366 -12.98 8.18 -34.98
N THR A 367 -12.18 8.23 -36.05
CA THR A 367 -12.54 7.60 -37.34
C THR A 367 -12.23 6.10 -37.37
N HIS A 368 -11.08 5.66 -36.86
CA HIS A 368 -10.59 4.28 -37.03
C HIS A 368 -10.89 3.38 -35.83
N GLN A 369 -11.18 3.96 -34.65
CA GLN A 369 -11.47 3.25 -33.42
C GLN A 369 -12.76 3.78 -32.78
N PRO A 370 -13.93 3.49 -33.37
CA PRO A 370 -15.22 4.03 -32.91
C PRO A 370 -15.61 3.58 -31.49
N GLN A 371 -14.95 2.55 -30.95
CA GLN A 371 -15.10 2.12 -29.56
C GLN A 371 -14.44 3.08 -28.55
N ILE A 372 -13.44 3.86 -28.98
CA ILE A 372 -12.78 4.87 -28.14
C ILE A 372 -13.62 6.14 -28.16
N ASN A 373 -14.09 6.56 -26.99
CA ASN A 373 -14.91 7.76 -26.83
C ASN A 373 -14.16 8.93 -26.18
N GLU A 374 -12.95 8.70 -25.67
CA GLU A 374 -12.14 9.71 -25.01
C GLU A 374 -10.64 9.49 -25.27
N ILE A 375 -9.93 10.59 -25.57
CA ILE A 375 -8.47 10.63 -25.67
C ILE A 375 -7.95 11.42 -24.47
N PHE A 376 -7.13 10.78 -23.64
CA PHE A 376 -6.45 11.43 -22.53
C PHE A 376 -5.06 11.91 -22.99
N LEU A 377 -4.88 13.23 -23.06
CA LEU A 377 -3.61 13.84 -23.49
C LEU A 377 -2.65 13.96 -22.30
N ILE A 378 -1.51 13.29 -22.37
CA ILE A 378 -0.38 13.55 -21.47
C ILE A 378 0.64 14.38 -22.25
N LEU A 379 0.74 15.68 -21.95
CA LEU A 379 1.75 16.55 -22.55
C LEU A 379 2.94 16.66 -21.59
N LEU A 380 4.10 16.23 -22.03
CA LEU A 380 5.34 16.24 -21.26
C LEU A 380 6.29 17.30 -21.79
N THR A 381 6.91 18.04 -20.87
CA THR A 381 8.05 18.89 -21.16
C THR A 381 9.29 18.35 -20.46
N GLN A 382 10.46 18.48 -21.07
CA GLN A 382 11.69 18.23 -20.34
C GLN A 382 12.80 19.12 -20.89
N SER A 383 13.11 20.17 -20.15
CA SER A 383 14.24 21.04 -20.46
C SER A 383 15.54 20.50 -19.85
N VAL A 384 16.66 21.07 -20.27
CA VAL A 384 17.97 20.88 -19.59
C VAL A 384 18.22 21.99 -18.56
N GLY A 385 17.18 22.51 -17.90
CA GLY A 385 17.25 23.61 -16.92
C GLY A 385 16.80 24.97 -17.45
N ARG A 386 16.41 25.07 -18.72
CA ARG A 386 15.78 26.27 -19.30
C ARG A 386 14.29 26.31 -18.98
N TYR A 387 13.71 27.50 -18.89
CA TYR A 387 12.26 27.62 -18.76
C TYR A 387 11.59 27.50 -20.13
N VAL A 388 10.43 26.84 -20.20
CA VAL A 388 9.61 26.77 -21.41
C VAL A 388 8.14 26.89 -21.05
N GLY A 389 7.39 27.66 -21.84
CA GLY A 389 5.94 27.69 -21.80
C GLY A 389 5.43 27.18 -23.13
N ILE A 390 4.55 26.18 -23.11
CA ILE A 390 3.91 25.63 -24.30
C ILE A 390 2.42 25.91 -24.21
N GLY A 391 1.89 26.63 -25.20
CA GLY A 391 0.45 26.77 -25.41
C GLY A 391 -0.04 25.69 -26.36
N ILE A 392 -1.13 25.01 -26.00
CA ILE A 392 -1.80 24.08 -26.91
C ILE A 392 -3.25 24.51 -27.10
N GLY A 393 -3.67 24.60 -28.36
CA GLY A 393 -5.07 24.68 -28.75
C GLY A 393 -5.55 23.32 -29.27
N GLY A 394 -6.69 23.33 -29.99
CA GLY A 394 -7.22 22.16 -30.68
C GLY A 394 -8.46 21.58 -30.00
N PRO A 395 -8.72 20.27 -30.14
CA PRO A 395 -9.92 19.64 -29.59
C PRO A 395 -9.95 19.70 -28.06
N ASP A 396 -11.16 19.75 -27.49
CA ASP A 396 -11.38 19.73 -26.05
C ASP A 396 -11.12 18.32 -25.51
N LEU A 397 -9.88 18.08 -25.07
CA LEU A 397 -9.40 16.81 -24.55
C LEU A 397 -9.07 16.95 -23.06
N THR A 398 -9.43 15.94 -22.27
CA THR A 398 -8.90 15.77 -20.91
C THR A 398 -7.38 15.73 -20.98
N SER A 399 -6.69 16.59 -20.22
CA SER A 399 -5.24 16.76 -20.36
C SER A 399 -4.47 16.87 -19.05
N PHE A 400 -3.23 16.40 -19.09
CA PHE A 400 -2.29 16.44 -17.98
C PHE A 400 -0.91 16.91 -18.48
N LEU A 401 -0.53 18.13 -18.08
CA LEU A 401 0.73 18.77 -18.45
C LEU A 401 1.70 18.80 -17.26
N LEU A 402 2.90 18.26 -17.44
CA LEU A 402 3.94 18.19 -16.42
C LEU A 402 5.33 17.89 -17.02
N PRO A 403 6.42 18.12 -16.27
CA PRO A 403 7.73 17.63 -16.65
C PRO A 403 7.78 16.10 -16.76
N ALA A 404 8.55 15.56 -17.72
CA ALA A 404 8.71 14.10 -17.87
C ALA A 404 9.24 13.42 -16.60
N SER A 405 10.16 14.08 -15.91
CA SER A 405 10.70 13.65 -14.61
C SER A 405 9.67 13.62 -13.48
N ASP A 406 8.71 14.55 -13.47
CA ASP A 406 7.59 14.52 -12.52
C ASP A 406 6.63 13.38 -12.84
N LEU A 407 6.32 13.12 -14.13
CA LEU A 407 5.54 11.94 -14.51
C LEU A 407 6.22 10.66 -14.01
N CYS A 408 7.53 10.50 -14.24
CA CYS A 408 8.28 9.35 -13.74
C CYS A 408 8.16 9.20 -12.22
N THR A 409 8.28 10.29 -11.46
CA THR A 409 8.11 10.30 -10.00
C THR A 409 6.71 9.81 -9.60
N LEU A 410 5.67 10.34 -10.25
CA LEU A 410 4.29 9.96 -9.96
C LEU A 410 3.99 8.51 -10.33
N CYS A 411 4.51 8.00 -11.45
CA CYS A 411 4.35 6.60 -11.84
C CYS A 411 4.96 5.65 -10.80
N LEU A 412 6.08 6.03 -10.20
CA LEU A 412 6.76 5.23 -9.18
C LEU A 412 6.00 5.20 -7.85
N LEU A 413 5.31 6.28 -7.49
CA LEU A 413 4.44 6.38 -6.31
C LEU A 413 3.14 5.58 -6.46
N GLU A 414 2.56 5.62 -7.66
CA GLU A 414 1.24 5.04 -7.94
C GLU A 414 1.33 3.69 -8.66
N GLY A 415 2.49 3.05 -8.60
CA GLY A 415 2.75 1.77 -9.26
C GLY A 415 1.68 0.72 -8.96
N GLY A 416 1.17 0.09 -10.01
CA GLY A 416 0.10 -0.90 -9.96
C GLY A 416 -1.33 -0.33 -9.98
N LYS A 417 -1.52 1.00 -9.94
CA LYS A 417 -2.86 1.62 -9.95
C LYS A 417 -3.27 2.09 -11.35
N GLU A 418 -4.20 1.36 -11.96
CA GLU A 418 -4.78 1.73 -13.27
C GLU A 418 -5.69 2.97 -13.15
N LEU A 419 -5.76 3.76 -14.22
CA LEU A 419 -6.56 5.01 -14.35
C LEU A 419 -6.17 6.17 -13.42
N VAL A 420 -5.07 6.05 -12.65
CA VAL A 420 -4.75 7.01 -11.59
C VAL A 420 -4.62 8.46 -12.09
N PHE A 421 -3.95 8.68 -13.22
CA PHE A 421 -3.75 10.03 -13.78
C PHE A 421 -4.98 10.56 -14.52
N TRP A 422 -5.73 9.69 -15.20
CA TRP A 422 -6.98 10.08 -15.84
C TRP A 422 -8.01 10.54 -14.79
N LYS A 423 -8.12 9.82 -13.67
CA LYS A 423 -8.97 10.20 -12.54
C LYS A 423 -8.55 11.51 -11.89
N PHE A 424 -7.25 11.72 -11.71
CA PHE A 424 -6.72 13.00 -11.25
C PHE A 424 -7.14 14.14 -12.19
N ALA A 425 -6.99 13.96 -13.51
CA ALA A 425 -7.38 14.96 -14.50
C ALA A 425 -8.88 15.28 -14.44
N ILE A 426 -9.76 14.29 -14.30
CA ILE A 426 -11.21 14.53 -14.12
C ILE A 426 -11.48 15.35 -12.88
N VAL A 427 -10.95 14.94 -11.72
CA VAL A 427 -11.20 15.65 -10.45
C VAL A 427 -10.70 17.09 -10.53
N ARG A 428 -9.57 17.29 -11.20
CA ARG A 428 -8.96 18.59 -11.46
C ARG A 428 -9.86 19.46 -12.35
N ASP A 429 -10.39 18.91 -13.43
CA ASP A 429 -11.25 19.63 -14.36
C ASP A 429 -12.63 19.94 -13.77
N GLU A 430 -13.26 18.99 -13.07
CA GLU A 430 -14.50 19.22 -12.31
C GLU A 430 -14.31 20.32 -11.25
N THR A 431 -13.16 20.32 -10.57
CA THR A 431 -12.84 21.37 -9.59
C THR A 431 -12.67 22.73 -10.26
N ARG A 432 -12.07 22.81 -11.45
CA ARG A 432 -11.91 24.08 -12.18
C ARG A 432 -13.23 24.68 -12.69
N LYS A 433 -14.28 23.87 -12.87
CA LYS A 433 -15.63 24.40 -13.20
C LYS A 433 -16.19 25.28 -12.09
N GLN A 434 -15.74 25.09 -10.85
CA GLN A 434 -16.27 25.75 -9.65
C GLN A 434 -15.25 26.63 -8.92
N ALA A 435 -13.95 26.33 -9.03
CA ALA A 435 -12.88 27.00 -8.30
C ALA A 435 -11.79 27.52 -9.25
N SER A 436 -11.28 28.72 -8.99
CA SER A 436 -10.07 29.21 -9.63
C SER A 436 -8.85 28.60 -8.94
N ILE A 437 -8.18 27.68 -9.61
CA ILE A 437 -6.90 27.13 -9.16
C ILE A 437 -5.79 28.02 -9.69
N ALA A 438 -5.01 28.63 -8.80
CA ALA A 438 -3.84 29.41 -9.20
C ALA A 438 -2.80 28.46 -9.85
N PRO A 439 -2.15 28.84 -10.95
CA PRO A 439 -1.13 28.01 -11.56
C PRO A 439 -0.01 27.70 -10.56
N SER A 440 0.23 26.41 -10.31
CA SER A 440 1.39 25.85 -9.60
C SER A 440 1.98 24.69 -10.41
N GLY A 441 3.03 24.05 -9.93
CA GLY A 441 3.48 22.78 -10.50
C GLY A 441 2.37 21.73 -10.41
N ALA A 442 2.15 20.96 -11.47
CA ALA A 442 1.13 19.90 -11.50
C ALA A 442 1.38 18.82 -10.43
N ILE A 443 2.66 18.62 -10.06
CA ILE A 443 3.06 17.71 -8.98
C ILE A 443 2.66 18.24 -7.59
N ASP A 444 2.62 19.56 -7.37
CA ASP A 444 2.13 20.14 -6.11
C ASP A 444 0.60 20.01 -6.00
N GLU A 445 -0.11 20.23 -7.12
CA GLU A 445 -1.56 19.95 -7.18
C GLU A 445 -1.82 18.47 -6.85
N TYR A 446 -0.97 17.57 -7.34
CA TYR A 446 -1.07 16.13 -7.12
C TYR A 446 -0.74 15.74 -5.67
N GLU A 447 0.28 16.34 -5.04
CA GLU A 447 0.60 16.12 -3.62
C GLU A 447 -0.61 16.45 -2.75
N PHE A 448 -1.21 17.61 -2.97
CA PHE A 448 -2.39 18.03 -2.23
C PHE A 448 -3.55 17.06 -2.45
N TYR A 449 -3.81 16.69 -3.69
CA TYR A 449 -4.85 15.73 -4.05
C TYR A 449 -4.63 14.38 -3.35
N ARG A 450 -3.42 13.82 -3.40
CA ARG A 450 -3.07 12.53 -2.78
C ARG A 450 -3.18 12.59 -1.26
N LYS A 451 -2.68 13.66 -0.63
CA LYS A 451 -2.71 13.85 0.82
C LYS A 451 -4.14 13.99 1.36
N ASN A 452 -5.01 14.69 0.63
CA ASN A 452 -6.41 14.90 1.03
C ASN A 452 -7.34 13.82 0.46
N ARG A 453 -6.91 12.54 0.47
CA ARG A 453 -7.70 11.37 0.05
C ARG A 453 -8.33 11.51 -1.34
N TYR A 454 -7.56 12.01 -2.29
CA TYR A 454 -7.97 12.16 -3.69
C TYR A 454 -9.11 13.17 -3.89
N THR A 455 -9.02 14.34 -3.24
CA THR A 455 -9.92 15.47 -3.48
C THR A 455 -9.21 16.83 -3.33
N PHE A 456 -9.82 17.91 -3.83
CA PHE A 456 -9.31 19.29 -3.69
C PHE A 456 -9.93 20.07 -2.51
N TYR A 457 -10.65 19.38 -1.63
CA TYR A 457 -11.21 19.97 -0.42
C TYR A 457 -10.18 19.87 0.71
N ALA A 458 -9.75 21.02 1.24
CA ALA A 458 -8.85 21.09 2.40
C ALA A 458 -9.57 20.82 3.73
N SER A 459 -10.88 21.12 3.76
CA SER A 459 -11.76 20.89 4.90
C SER A 459 -13.21 20.84 4.41
N ASP A 460 -14.10 20.42 5.31
CA ASP A 460 -15.55 20.41 5.08
C ASP A 460 -16.22 21.78 5.32
N ASP A 461 -15.47 22.78 5.79
CA ASP A 461 -16.01 24.08 6.20
C ASP A 461 -16.44 24.97 5.03
N TYR A 462 -15.80 24.84 3.87
CA TYR A 462 -16.04 25.72 2.73
C TYR A 462 -15.83 25.01 1.40
N ARG A 463 -16.72 25.32 0.42
CA ARG A 463 -16.50 24.89 -0.97
C ARG A 463 -15.35 25.72 -1.53
N PRO A 464 -14.30 25.10 -2.09
CA PRO A 464 -13.21 25.87 -2.65
C PRO A 464 -13.73 26.73 -3.81
N THR A 465 -13.45 28.03 -3.75
CA THR A 465 -13.69 28.97 -4.86
C THR A 465 -12.38 29.50 -5.43
N LYS A 466 -11.31 29.49 -4.62
CA LYS A 466 -9.95 29.79 -5.01
C LYS A 466 -8.99 28.87 -4.27
N ILE A 467 -8.08 28.23 -4.98
CA ILE A 467 -7.06 27.36 -4.40
C ILE A 467 -5.68 27.92 -4.76
N TRP A 468 -4.86 28.11 -3.74
CA TRP A 468 -3.45 28.48 -3.88
C TRP A 468 -2.61 27.39 -3.24
N PHE A 469 -1.76 26.75 -4.04
CA PHE A 469 -0.78 25.80 -3.55
C PHE A 469 0.49 26.54 -3.15
N VAL A 470 1.05 26.18 -1.99
CA VAL A 470 2.37 26.62 -1.58
C VAL A 470 3.39 25.65 -2.20
N PRO A 471 4.47 26.13 -2.83
CA PRO A 471 5.55 25.26 -3.33
C PRO A 471 6.11 24.35 -2.23
N GLY A 472 6.72 23.22 -2.59
CA GLY A 472 7.27 22.24 -1.62
C GLY A 472 6.67 20.83 -1.70
N GLY A 473 5.51 20.67 -2.37
CA GLY A 473 4.83 19.38 -2.52
C GLY A 473 5.64 18.41 -3.37
N ALA A 474 6.26 18.91 -4.44
CA ALA A 474 7.18 18.15 -5.28
C ALA A 474 8.30 17.48 -4.46
N GLY A 475 8.92 18.23 -3.54
CA GLY A 475 9.97 17.71 -2.67
C GLY A 475 9.50 16.58 -1.76
N VAL A 476 8.28 16.67 -1.21
CA VAL A 476 7.69 15.62 -0.37
C VAL A 476 7.56 14.32 -1.17
N LEU A 477 6.94 14.40 -2.35
CA LEU A 477 6.71 13.25 -3.21
C LEU A 477 8.03 12.61 -3.71
N ARG A 478 9.01 13.41 -4.12
CA ARG A 478 10.33 12.91 -4.54
C ARG A 478 11.06 12.19 -3.39
N ARG A 479 11.03 12.76 -2.17
CA ARG A 479 11.65 12.11 -1.00
C ARG A 479 10.94 10.82 -0.59
N ASP A 480 9.62 10.76 -0.71
CA ASP A 480 8.85 9.53 -0.49
C ASP A 480 9.31 8.43 -1.44
N VAL A 481 9.40 8.75 -2.75
CA VAL A 481 9.90 7.82 -3.77
C VAL A 481 11.31 7.32 -3.42
N PHE A 482 12.24 8.23 -3.09
CA PHE A 482 13.60 7.83 -2.74
C PHE A 482 13.68 7.02 -1.44
N ARG A 483 12.83 7.32 -0.46
CA ARG A 483 12.74 6.54 0.77
C ARG A 483 12.24 5.13 0.49
N GLU A 484 11.27 4.96 -0.38
CA GLU A 484 10.70 3.65 -0.72
C GLU A 484 11.66 2.83 -1.58
N ARG A 485 12.30 3.46 -2.56
CA ARG A 485 13.03 2.78 -3.64
C ARG A 485 14.54 2.67 -3.41
N ASP A 486 15.16 3.60 -2.70
CA ASP A 486 16.59 3.60 -2.33
C ASP A 486 17.53 3.18 -3.47
N TRP A 487 17.45 3.84 -4.63
CA TRP A 487 18.30 3.49 -5.77
C TRP A 487 19.77 3.77 -5.52
N HIS A 488 20.60 2.79 -5.84
CA HIS A 488 22.05 2.92 -5.75
C HIS A 488 22.75 1.92 -6.67
N GLY A 489 24.01 2.21 -6.98
CA GLY A 489 24.84 1.35 -7.83
C GLY A 489 25.62 0.31 -7.01
N VAL A 490 25.58 -0.94 -7.46
CA VAL A 490 26.26 -2.07 -6.83
C VAL A 490 26.99 -2.92 -7.86
N ARG A 491 28.01 -3.67 -7.41
CA ARG A 491 28.67 -4.65 -8.29
C ARG A 491 27.70 -5.80 -8.59
N SER A 492 27.53 -6.08 -9.87
CA SER A 492 26.70 -7.18 -10.34
C SER A 492 27.34 -8.53 -10.00
N TYR A 493 26.51 -9.57 -9.98
CA TYR A 493 26.97 -10.95 -10.05
C TYR A 493 27.61 -11.30 -11.40
N GLU A 494 27.37 -10.49 -12.43
CA GLU A 494 28.09 -10.55 -13.69
C GLU A 494 29.44 -9.87 -13.58
N ALA A 495 30.48 -10.55 -14.06
CA ALA A 495 31.85 -10.08 -13.93
C ALA A 495 32.05 -8.70 -14.58
N ASN A 496 32.68 -7.79 -13.82
CA ASN A 496 33.02 -6.42 -14.25
C ASN A 496 31.83 -5.53 -14.64
N ARG A 497 30.60 -5.86 -14.20
CA ARG A 497 29.42 -5.02 -14.42
C ARG A 497 28.99 -4.31 -13.14
N LEU A 498 28.63 -3.04 -13.26
CA LEU A 498 27.91 -2.28 -12.22
C LEU A 498 26.44 -2.24 -12.65
N VAL A 499 25.54 -2.48 -11.70
CA VAL A 499 24.09 -2.42 -11.92
C VAL A 499 23.47 -1.50 -10.89
N GLU A 500 22.39 -0.82 -11.28
CA GLU A 500 21.57 -0.08 -10.33
C GLU A 500 20.52 -1.04 -9.74
N VAL A 501 20.32 -0.93 -8.42
CA VAL A 501 19.33 -1.72 -7.69
C VAL A 501 18.31 -0.83 -7.02
N THR A 502 17.13 -1.38 -6.73
CA THR A 502 16.03 -0.73 -6.02
C THR A 502 15.48 -1.67 -4.96
N ARG A 503 14.93 -1.13 -3.89
CA ARG A 503 14.42 -1.93 -2.76
C ARG A 503 13.24 -2.81 -3.19
N PHE A 504 13.27 -4.08 -2.77
CA PHE A 504 12.29 -5.09 -3.20
C PHE A 504 11.06 -5.17 -2.28
N THR A 505 11.20 -4.91 -0.97
CA THR A 505 10.13 -5.13 0.03
C THR A 505 9.74 -3.88 0.79
N SER A 506 10.36 -3.60 1.94
CA SER A 506 10.02 -2.50 2.84
C SER A 506 11.27 -1.80 3.33
N PRO A 507 11.21 -0.52 3.75
CA PRO A 507 12.40 0.27 4.12
C PRO A 507 13.35 -0.39 5.12
N ASP A 508 12.84 -1.23 6.02
CA ASP A 508 13.63 -1.89 7.07
C ASP A 508 14.28 -3.23 6.63
N VAL A 509 14.06 -3.65 5.38
CA VAL A 509 14.56 -4.92 4.85
C VAL A 509 15.60 -4.64 3.76
N PRO A 510 16.89 -4.96 3.98
CA PRO A 510 17.99 -4.65 3.06
C PRO A 510 18.06 -5.64 1.89
N VAL A 511 16.93 -5.91 1.24
CA VAL A 511 16.79 -6.77 0.07
C VAL A 511 16.40 -5.93 -1.13
N TYR A 512 17.16 -6.04 -2.21
CA TYR A 512 17.05 -5.21 -3.40
C TYR A 512 16.93 -6.07 -4.67
N SER A 513 16.26 -5.54 -5.70
CA SER A 513 16.17 -6.12 -7.04
C SER A 513 16.84 -5.19 -8.05
N LEU A 514 17.12 -5.69 -9.26
CA LEU A 514 17.62 -4.85 -10.36
C LEU A 514 16.59 -3.78 -10.76
N SER A 515 17.04 -2.55 -11.00
CA SER A 515 16.14 -1.43 -11.35
C SER A 515 15.65 -1.47 -12.79
N GLU A 516 16.51 -1.85 -13.76
CA GLU A 516 16.17 -1.90 -15.20
C GLU A 516 15.17 -3.00 -15.57
N ASN A 517 14.87 -3.92 -14.64
CA ASN A 517 14.17 -5.17 -14.89
C ASN A 517 13.36 -5.64 -13.66
N ILE A 518 12.67 -4.71 -13.00
CA ILE A 518 11.91 -5.00 -11.77
C ILE A 518 10.93 -6.15 -12.03
N GLY A 519 11.17 -7.29 -11.38
CA GLY A 519 10.34 -8.48 -11.49
C GLY A 519 10.49 -9.30 -12.78
N SER A 520 11.36 -8.91 -13.72
CA SER A 520 11.60 -9.67 -14.96
C SER A 520 12.83 -10.60 -14.86
N GLU A 521 13.83 -10.21 -14.07
CA GLU A 521 15.01 -11.01 -13.74
C GLU A 521 14.92 -11.63 -12.34
N LEU A 522 15.32 -12.90 -12.25
CA LEU A 522 15.39 -13.64 -10.99
C LEU A 522 16.71 -13.32 -10.29
N ALA A 523 16.86 -12.11 -9.78
CA ALA A 523 18.05 -11.68 -9.07
C ALA A 523 17.70 -10.73 -7.91
N LEU A 524 18.03 -11.14 -6.68
CA LEU A 524 17.91 -10.32 -5.48
C LEU A 524 19.27 -10.15 -4.80
N LEU A 525 19.53 -8.96 -4.30
CA LEU A 525 20.71 -8.60 -3.53
C LEU A 525 20.34 -8.45 -2.06
N VAL A 526 21.12 -9.05 -1.17
CA VAL A 526 21.06 -8.82 0.29
C VAL A 526 22.25 -7.97 0.71
N GLU A 527 21.96 -6.77 1.21
CA GLU A 527 22.94 -5.86 1.82
C GLU A 527 22.91 -5.92 3.37
N GLY A 528 23.67 -5.05 4.03
CA GLY A 528 23.83 -5.05 5.49
C GLY A 528 24.75 -6.17 6.01
N LEU A 529 25.37 -6.91 5.09
CA LEU A 529 26.36 -7.96 5.34
C LEU A 529 27.76 -7.46 5.01
N PRO A 530 28.83 -8.04 5.59
CA PRO A 530 30.20 -7.67 5.20
C PRO A 530 30.45 -7.85 3.69
N LEU A 531 29.97 -8.94 3.10
CA LEU A 531 30.08 -9.16 1.65
C LEU A 531 28.66 -9.11 1.05
N PRO A 532 28.41 -8.33 -0.02
CA PRO A 532 27.11 -8.33 -0.70
C PRO A 532 26.78 -9.73 -1.24
N VAL A 533 25.55 -10.20 -1.02
CA VAL A 533 25.13 -11.54 -1.44
C VAL A 533 24.02 -11.44 -2.49
N TRP A 534 24.29 -11.93 -3.70
CA TRP A 534 23.32 -12.05 -4.77
C TRP A 534 22.68 -13.43 -4.76
N ILE A 535 21.37 -13.51 -4.92
CA ILE A 535 20.58 -14.74 -5.06
C ILE A 535 19.95 -14.69 -6.45
N THR A 536 20.29 -15.64 -7.31
CA THR A 536 19.84 -15.65 -8.70
C THR A 536 19.13 -16.95 -9.07
N GLY A 537 18.28 -16.90 -10.09
CA GLY A 537 17.87 -18.09 -10.84
C GLY A 537 19.03 -18.69 -11.67
N PRO A 538 18.75 -19.75 -12.45
CA PRO A 538 19.75 -20.43 -13.28
C PRO A 538 20.11 -19.55 -14.48
N GLU A 539 21.26 -19.83 -15.09
CA GLU A 539 21.75 -19.06 -16.25
C GLU A 539 20.95 -19.34 -17.56
N THR A 540 20.12 -20.38 -17.58
CA THR A 540 19.32 -20.77 -18.73
C THR A 540 18.02 -19.96 -18.83
N PRO A 541 17.63 -19.47 -20.04
CA PRO A 541 16.33 -18.83 -20.23
C PRO A 541 15.19 -19.77 -19.90
N MET A 542 14.22 -19.30 -19.11
CA MET A 542 13.09 -20.12 -18.67
C MET A 542 11.72 -19.54 -19.11
N PRO A 543 10.72 -20.41 -19.36
CA PRO A 543 9.32 -20.01 -19.54
C PRO A 543 8.80 -19.18 -18.36
N ARG A 544 7.81 -18.30 -18.61
CA ARG A 544 7.25 -17.39 -17.58
C ARG A 544 6.73 -18.14 -16.35
N ASP A 545 6.06 -19.28 -16.55
CA ASP A 545 5.45 -20.03 -15.46
C ASP A 545 6.50 -20.60 -14.49
N GLN A 546 7.62 -21.10 -15.03
CA GLN A 546 8.74 -21.58 -14.21
C GLN A 546 9.40 -20.43 -13.44
N ARG A 547 9.52 -19.23 -14.04
CA ARG A 547 10.13 -18.08 -13.35
C ARG A 547 9.43 -17.74 -12.05
N ARG A 548 8.10 -17.87 -11.99
CA ARG A 548 7.34 -17.59 -10.77
C ARG A 548 7.78 -18.48 -9.60
N VAL A 549 7.93 -19.78 -9.86
CA VAL A 549 8.38 -20.75 -8.84
C VAL A 549 9.80 -20.43 -8.37
N TYR A 550 10.74 -20.18 -9.29
CA TYR A 550 12.09 -19.75 -8.93
C TYR A 550 12.09 -18.46 -8.08
N GLY A 551 11.21 -17.51 -8.42
CA GLY A 551 11.08 -16.25 -7.68
C GLY A 551 10.74 -16.47 -6.20
N GLU A 552 9.90 -17.44 -5.88
CA GLU A 552 9.54 -17.78 -4.49
C GLU A 552 10.75 -18.30 -3.70
N PHE A 553 11.58 -19.16 -4.30
CA PHE A 553 12.81 -19.66 -3.68
C PHE A 553 13.87 -18.56 -3.55
N VAL A 554 14.03 -17.71 -4.57
CA VAL A 554 14.99 -16.60 -4.56
C VAL A 554 14.63 -15.59 -3.45
N ASP A 555 13.36 -15.20 -3.32
CA ASP A 555 12.86 -14.33 -2.23
C ASP A 555 13.03 -14.99 -0.85
N ALA A 556 12.66 -16.27 -0.71
CA ALA A 556 12.79 -16.97 0.57
C ALA A 556 14.25 -17.05 1.04
N ILE A 557 15.19 -17.40 0.15
CA ILE A 557 16.62 -17.45 0.49
C ILE A 557 17.14 -16.05 0.83
N ALA A 558 16.79 -15.02 0.06
CA ALA A 558 17.19 -13.64 0.36
C ALA A 558 16.73 -13.19 1.75
N TYR A 559 15.46 -13.43 2.08
CA TYR A 559 14.91 -13.16 3.41
C TYR A 559 15.65 -13.90 4.51
N TRP A 560 15.91 -15.19 4.35
CA TRP A 560 16.59 -15.96 5.38
C TRP A 560 18.05 -15.55 5.56
N LEU A 561 18.78 -15.22 4.49
CA LEU A 561 20.15 -14.70 4.62
C LEU A 561 20.19 -13.39 5.39
N TRP A 562 19.21 -12.51 5.18
CA TRP A 562 19.06 -11.31 5.99
C TRP A 562 18.82 -11.65 7.47
N GLN A 563 17.92 -12.59 7.77
CA GLN A 563 17.64 -13.04 9.14
C GLN A 563 18.85 -13.68 9.84
N PHE A 564 19.71 -14.37 9.09
CA PHE A 564 20.94 -15.01 9.60
C PHE A 564 22.17 -14.11 9.51
N SER A 565 22.02 -12.82 9.19
CA SER A 565 23.11 -11.86 8.99
C SER A 565 24.19 -11.91 10.07
N GLN A 566 23.79 -11.92 11.34
CA GLN A 566 24.71 -12.00 12.48
C GLN A 566 25.51 -13.32 12.51
N ALA A 567 24.90 -14.45 12.14
CA ALA A 567 25.53 -15.77 12.17
C ALA A 567 26.54 -15.96 11.03
N ILE A 568 26.26 -15.40 9.85
CA ILE A 568 27.11 -15.54 8.66
C ILE A 568 28.16 -14.45 8.52
N ALA A 569 27.99 -13.29 9.16
CA ALA A 569 28.90 -12.15 9.05
C ALA A 569 30.39 -12.49 9.26
N PRO A 570 30.81 -13.30 10.27
CA PRO A 570 32.22 -13.64 10.44
C PRO A 570 32.83 -14.39 9.24
N VAL A 571 32.06 -15.26 8.58
CA VAL A 571 32.51 -15.96 7.36
C VAL A 571 32.61 -14.99 6.19
N LEU A 572 31.59 -14.16 6.00
CA LEU A 572 31.58 -13.18 4.92
C LEU A 572 32.72 -12.15 5.06
N GLN A 573 33.08 -11.77 6.30
CA GLN A 573 34.20 -10.88 6.57
C GLN A 573 35.57 -11.52 6.20
N ASP A 574 35.76 -12.81 6.47
CA ASP A 574 36.93 -13.57 6.00
C ASP A 574 37.00 -13.63 4.46
N MET A 575 35.84 -13.64 3.79
CA MET A 575 35.74 -13.71 2.34
C MET A 575 36.00 -12.37 1.62
N GLN A 576 35.78 -11.22 2.26
CA GLN A 576 35.95 -9.88 1.66
C GLN A 576 37.35 -9.65 1.06
N GLY A 577 38.39 -10.31 1.59
CA GLY A 577 39.75 -10.22 1.04
C GLY A 577 39.96 -10.97 -0.28
N ARG A 578 39.01 -11.83 -0.68
CA ARG A 578 39.10 -12.71 -1.87
C ARG A 578 38.02 -12.44 -2.91
N PHE A 579 36.83 -12.04 -2.46
CA PHE A 579 35.68 -11.80 -3.31
C PHE A 579 35.09 -10.43 -3.07
N THR A 580 34.43 -9.90 -4.09
CA THR A 580 33.69 -8.63 -3.99
C THR A 580 32.19 -8.83 -3.82
N ILE A 581 31.69 -10.02 -4.15
CA ILE A 581 30.32 -10.48 -3.92
C ILE A 581 30.32 -11.99 -3.64
N LEU A 582 29.24 -12.51 -3.05
CA LEU A 582 28.91 -13.94 -3.04
C LEU A 582 27.66 -14.15 -3.91
N ARG A 583 27.68 -15.12 -4.83
CA ARG A 583 26.50 -15.48 -5.63
C ARG A 583 25.90 -16.81 -5.16
N ILE A 584 24.61 -16.86 -4.88
CA ILE A 584 23.85 -18.08 -4.63
C ILE A 584 22.92 -18.31 -5.81
N ILE A 585 23.01 -19.48 -6.44
CA ILE A 585 22.25 -19.84 -7.65
C ILE A 585 21.22 -20.88 -7.26
N VAL A 586 19.94 -20.60 -7.49
CA VAL A 586 18.83 -21.53 -7.30
C VAL A 586 18.68 -22.36 -8.58
N ASP A 587 18.63 -23.67 -8.43
CA ASP A 587 18.48 -24.64 -9.52
C ASP A 587 17.40 -25.69 -9.14
N LEU A 588 16.31 -25.76 -9.92
CA LEU A 588 15.21 -26.68 -9.68
C LEU A 588 15.27 -27.82 -10.69
N ASN A 589 15.44 -29.06 -10.23
CA ASN A 589 15.60 -30.25 -11.06
C ASN A 589 14.25 -30.90 -11.45
N TRP A 590 13.23 -30.10 -11.75
CA TRP A 590 11.94 -30.54 -12.28
C TRP A 590 11.27 -29.48 -13.16
N THR A 591 10.36 -29.91 -14.03
CA THR A 591 9.65 -29.04 -14.98
C THR A 591 8.14 -29.03 -14.71
N GLY A 592 7.64 -28.04 -13.98
CA GLY A 592 6.20 -27.75 -13.88
C GLY A 592 5.30 -28.87 -13.34
N ASP A 593 4.00 -28.57 -13.26
CA ASP A 593 2.94 -29.50 -12.85
C ASP A 593 2.62 -30.48 -13.97
N ASP A 594 3.46 -31.50 -14.18
CA ASP A 594 3.03 -32.68 -14.93
C ASP A 594 1.93 -33.38 -14.12
N LEU A 595 0.68 -33.24 -14.57
CA LEU A 595 -0.54 -33.89 -14.03
C LEU A 595 -0.51 -35.43 -14.14
N GLU A 596 0.55 -36.01 -14.69
CA GLU A 596 0.75 -37.46 -14.72
C GLU A 596 1.58 -37.89 -13.50
N GLU A 597 0.89 -38.32 -12.44
CA GLU A 597 1.48 -39.07 -11.34
C GLU A 597 2.12 -40.36 -11.87
N VAL A 598 3.42 -40.31 -12.17
CA VAL A 598 4.24 -41.51 -12.26
C VAL A 598 4.88 -41.72 -10.90
N ALA A 599 4.39 -42.74 -10.19
CA ALA A 599 5.01 -43.23 -8.95
C ALA A 599 6.49 -43.58 -9.22
N ILE A 600 7.41 -42.69 -8.84
CA ILE A 600 8.84 -42.94 -8.94
C ILE A 600 9.23 -43.92 -7.85
N GLN A 601 9.64 -45.12 -8.27
CA GLN A 601 10.25 -46.13 -7.40
C GLN A 601 11.53 -45.56 -6.77
N THR A 602 11.56 -45.51 -5.44
CA THR A 602 12.71 -45.06 -4.64
C THR A 602 13.90 -46.00 -4.81
N GLY A 603 14.90 -45.55 -5.57
CA GLY A 603 16.29 -45.93 -5.36
C GLY A 603 16.83 -45.39 -4.01
N PRO A 604 18.13 -45.54 -3.70
CA PRO A 604 18.69 -45.02 -2.45
C PRO A 604 18.38 -43.52 -2.29
N ALA A 605 17.89 -43.13 -1.11
CA ALA A 605 17.35 -41.80 -0.81
C ALA A 605 18.31 -40.68 -1.23
N GLN A 606 18.03 -40.05 -2.37
CA GLN A 606 18.72 -38.84 -2.78
C GLN A 606 18.31 -37.69 -1.85
N PRO A 607 19.25 -36.82 -1.45
CA PRO A 607 18.93 -35.65 -0.63
C PRO A 607 18.00 -34.70 -1.39
N LEU A 608 16.93 -34.22 -0.73
CA LEU A 608 15.95 -33.31 -1.34
C LEU A 608 16.54 -31.95 -1.76
N VAL A 609 17.63 -31.54 -1.10
CA VAL A 609 18.37 -30.30 -1.38
C VAL A 609 19.85 -30.58 -1.24
N THR A 610 20.65 -30.02 -2.14
CA THR A 610 22.12 -30.00 -2.04
C THR A 610 22.65 -28.59 -2.30
N ALA A 611 23.71 -28.20 -1.61
CA ALA A 611 24.39 -26.93 -1.83
C ALA A 611 25.88 -27.16 -2.13
N GLU A 612 26.33 -26.80 -3.33
CA GLU A 612 27.70 -26.97 -3.79
C GLU A 612 28.43 -25.63 -3.83
N ALA A 613 29.54 -25.52 -3.08
CA ALA A 613 30.33 -24.30 -2.99
C ALA A 613 31.47 -24.28 -4.02
N ASN A 614 31.51 -23.24 -4.86
CA ASN A 614 32.62 -22.93 -5.75
C ASN A 614 33.53 -21.86 -5.10
N THR A 615 34.57 -22.34 -4.43
CA THR A 615 35.53 -21.51 -3.70
C THR A 615 36.51 -20.73 -4.59
N GLU A 616 36.48 -20.91 -5.91
CA GLU A 616 37.26 -20.12 -6.86
C GLU A 616 36.47 -18.92 -7.37
N ARG A 617 35.17 -19.10 -7.60
CA ARG A 617 34.29 -18.07 -8.19
C ARG A 617 33.50 -17.27 -7.15
N GLY A 618 33.50 -17.68 -5.88
CA GLY A 618 32.67 -17.01 -4.88
C GLY A 618 31.19 -17.31 -5.10
N ALA A 619 30.85 -18.55 -5.45
CA ALA A 619 29.49 -18.94 -5.80
C ALA A 619 29.03 -20.20 -5.06
N ILE A 620 27.73 -20.34 -4.80
CA ILE A 620 27.08 -21.51 -4.23
C ILE A 620 25.91 -21.89 -5.13
N THR A 621 25.83 -23.13 -5.61
CA THR A 621 24.66 -23.64 -6.34
C THR A 621 23.80 -24.47 -5.40
N VAL A 622 22.54 -24.10 -5.25
CA VAL A 622 21.55 -24.81 -4.42
C VAL A 622 20.60 -25.55 -5.36
N ARG A 623 20.73 -26.88 -5.41
CA ARG A 623 19.88 -27.74 -6.22
C ARG A 623 18.74 -28.31 -5.39
N PHE A 624 17.53 -28.19 -5.91
CA PHE A 624 16.32 -28.72 -5.32
C PHE A 624 15.79 -29.89 -6.16
N GLU A 625 15.35 -30.96 -5.50
CA GLU A 625 14.66 -32.09 -6.12
C GLU A 625 13.14 -31.98 -5.89
N LYS A 626 12.30 -32.53 -6.80
CA LYS A 626 10.83 -32.41 -6.74
C LYS A 626 10.22 -32.81 -5.39
N GLY A 627 10.81 -33.78 -4.69
CA GLY A 627 10.35 -34.19 -3.36
C GLY A 627 10.42 -33.10 -2.27
N ILE A 628 11.04 -31.94 -2.53
CA ILE A 628 11.01 -30.79 -1.62
C ILE A 628 9.60 -30.19 -1.50
N GLU A 629 8.75 -30.35 -2.51
CA GLU A 629 7.38 -29.83 -2.52
C GLU A 629 6.58 -30.40 -1.34
N ASP A 630 6.68 -31.71 -1.09
CA ASP A 630 6.04 -32.39 0.05
C ASP A 630 6.56 -31.87 1.39
N ALA A 631 7.87 -31.63 1.50
CA ALA A 631 8.48 -31.11 2.73
C ALA A 631 8.10 -29.63 2.98
N LEU A 632 7.78 -28.88 1.94
CA LEU A 632 7.34 -27.49 2.02
C LEU A 632 5.81 -27.36 2.13
N ALA A 633 5.05 -28.39 1.76
CA ALA A 633 3.62 -28.50 1.93
C ALA A 633 3.22 -28.82 3.38
N THR A 634 3.79 -28.08 4.34
CA THR A 634 3.43 -28.12 5.77
C THR A 634 3.08 -26.72 6.26
N ALA A 635 2.36 -26.66 7.39
CA ALA A 635 2.00 -25.39 8.03
C ALA A 635 3.19 -24.69 8.74
N ASP A 636 4.37 -25.29 8.77
CA ASP A 636 5.56 -24.76 9.41
C ASP A 636 6.73 -24.62 8.43
N ASN A 637 7.85 -24.11 8.92
CA ASN A 637 9.08 -23.91 8.16
C ASN A 637 10.01 -25.14 8.17
N ALA A 638 9.52 -26.36 8.45
CA ALA A 638 10.35 -27.55 8.48
C ALA A 638 11.09 -27.80 7.15
N GLY A 639 10.39 -27.72 6.01
CA GLY A 639 11.00 -27.85 4.68
C GLY A 639 12.02 -26.75 4.37
N GLU A 640 11.80 -25.52 4.87
CA GLU A 640 12.75 -24.42 4.65
C GLU A 640 14.04 -24.63 5.44
N ARG A 641 13.93 -25.14 6.67
CA ARG A 641 15.08 -25.48 7.51
C ARG A 641 16.01 -26.51 6.84
N LEU A 642 15.50 -27.35 5.93
CA LEU A 642 16.33 -28.27 5.13
C LEU A 642 17.32 -27.52 4.23
N PHE A 643 16.82 -26.62 3.37
CA PHE A 643 17.71 -25.88 2.47
C PHE A 643 18.57 -24.85 3.21
N LEU A 644 18.06 -24.26 4.31
CA LEU A 644 18.85 -23.35 5.13
C LEU A 644 20.09 -24.03 5.69
N ARG A 645 19.95 -25.25 6.19
CA ARG A 645 21.07 -26.03 6.69
C ARG A 645 22.15 -26.21 5.63
N GLU A 646 21.77 -26.62 4.43
CA GLU A 646 22.72 -26.86 3.33
C GLU A 646 23.39 -25.56 2.86
N ILE A 647 22.64 -24.46 2.75
CA ILE A 647 23.18 -23.14 2.40
C ILE A 647 24.18 -22.66 3.46
N LEU A 648 23.86 -22.78 4.75
CA LEU A 648 24.75 -22.36 5.84
C LEU A 648 26.04 -23.20 5.88
N LEU A 649 25.96 -24.51 5.60
CA LEU A 649 27.13 -25.38 5.47
C LEU A 649 27.98 -25.02 4.25
N ALA A 650 27.35 -24.70 3.11
CA ALA A 650 28.06 -24.22 1.92
C ALA A 650 28.75 -22.88 2.18
N ILE A 651 28.10 -21.93 2.87
CA ILE A 651 28.73 -20.66 3.28
C ILE A 651 29.92 -20.92 4.21
N ARG A 652 29.78 -21.82 5.20
CA ARG A 652 30.90 -22.21 6.08
C ARG A 652 32.09 -22.75 5.29
N SER A 653 31.86 -23.61 4.30
CA SER A 653 32.95 -24.22 3.51
C SER A 653 33.71 -23.22 2.64
N MET A 654 33.17 -22.01 2.43
CA MET A 654 33.85 -20.93 1.73
C MET A 654 34.96 -20.26 2.54
N SER A 655 34.97 -20.41 3.88
CA SER A 655 36.05 -19.91 4.74
C SER A 655 37.19 -20.92 4.88
N ARG A 656 38.42 -20.42 4.94
CA ARG A 656 39.63 -21.24 5.17
C ARG A 656 39.94 -21.45 6.65
N HIS A 657 39.16 -20.83 7.53
CA HIS A 657 39.38 -20.77 8.96
C HIS A 657 38.09 -21.21 9.68
N ASP A 658 38.22 -21.74 10.90
CA ASP A 658 37.06 -22.03 11.76
C ASP A 658 36.58 -20.74 12.46
N VAL A 659 36.11 -19.77 11.66
CA VAL A 659 35.83 -18.39 12.11
C VAL A 659 34.45 -18.25 12.74
N ALA A 660 33.44 -19.00 12.26
CA ALA A 660 32.06 -18.83 12.69
C ALA A 660 31.65 -19.92 13.68
N ARG A 661 31.75 -19.61 14.98
CA ARG A 661 31.27 -20.48 16.05
C ARG A 661 29.83 -20.96 15.83
N ALA A 662 28.96 -20.07 15.35
CA ALA A 662 27.54 -20.33 15.09
C ALA A 662 27.30 -21.40 14.00
N LEU A 663 28.24 -21.60 13.06
CA LEU A 663 28.08 -22.53 11.93
C LEU A 663 28.79 -23.87 12.13
N ARG A 664 29.38 -24.11 13.31
CA ARG A 664 30.03 -25.38 13.66
C ARG A 664 28.99 -26.49 13.80
N ASP A 665 29.38 -27.73 13.53
CA ASP A 665 28.44 -28.87 13.47
C ASP A 665 27.59 -29.06 14.74
N HIS A 666 28.13 -28.73 15.92
CA HIS A 666 27.41 -28.83 17.19
C HIS A 666 26.55 -27.59 17.54
N GLU A 667 26.84 -26.42 16.96
CA GLU A 667 26.11 -25.16 17.23
C GLU A 667 25.12 -24.80 16.11
N LEU A 668 25.26 -25.42 14.92
CA LEU A 668 24.44 -25.12 13.75
C LEU A 668 22.95 -25.35 14.01
N SER A 669 22.59 -26.47 14.66
CA SER A 669 21.19 -26.74 15.01
C SER A 669 20.63 -25.68 15.96
N HIS A 670 21.40 -25.28 16.98
CA HIS A 670 21.00 -24.20 17.89
C HIS A 670 20.85 -22.85 17.19
N THR A 671 21.72 -22.56 16.23
CA THR A 671 21.65 -21.34 15.42
C THR A 671 20.40 -21.34 14.55
N ILE A 672 20.09 -22.47 13.89
CA ILE A 672 18.84 -22.62 13.12
C ILE A 672 17.63 -22.47 14.04
N ASP A 673 17.63 -23.08 15.22
CA ASP A 673 16.52 -22.95 16.18
C ASP A 673 16.33 -21.51 16.70
N ALA A 674 17.41 -20.75 16.83
CA ALA A 674 17.35 -19.36 17.30
C ALA A 674 16.78 -18.40 16.23
N PHE A 675 17.22 -18.51 14.98
CA PHE A 675 16.85 -17.57 13.90
C PHE A 675 15.65 -18.04 13.05
N ALA A 676 15.49 -19.35 12.90
CA ALA A 676 14.40 -20.03 12.19
C ALA A 676 13.73 -21.09 13.11
N PRO A 677 13.17 -20.69 14.26
CA PRO A 677 12.45 -21.62 15.13
C PRO A 677 11.35 -22.34 14.36
N LEU A 678 11.13 -23.62 14.67
CA LEU A 678 10.08 -24.41 14.02
C LEU A 678 8.72 -23.76 14.27
N GLY A 679 8.06 -23.31 13.20
CA GLY A 679 6.78 -22.60 13.31
C GLY A 679 6.40 -21.83 12.05
N LEU A 680 5.62 -20.76 12.23
CA LEU A 680 4.94 -20.01 11.16
C LEU A 680 5.84 -19.03 10.39
N LYS A 681 7.11 -18.90 10.78
CA LYS A 681 8.09 -18.05 10.08
C LYS A 681 8.52 -18.76 8.79
N LYS A 682 7.71 -18.62 7.73
CA LYS A 682 7.76 -19.36 6.45
C LYS A 682 7.53 -18.39 5.27
N LYS A 683 8.21 -18.61 4.14
CA LYS A 683 8.19 -17.77 2.93
C LYS A 683 7.83 -18.51 1.63
N VAL A 684 8.03 -19.83 1.56
CA VAL A 684 7.68 -20.67 0.39
C VAL A 684 6.43 -21.47 0.71
N PHE A 685 5.44 -21.45 -0.17
CA PHE A 685 4.12 -22.06 0.05
C PHE A 685 3.72 -22.99 -1.10
N PHE A 686 3.78 -24.29 -0.87
CA PHE A 686 3.17 -25.28 -1.78
C PHE A 686 1.75 -25.56 -1.30
N LEU A 687 0.78 -24.90 -1.93
CA LEU A 687 -0.64 -24.94 -1.59
C LEU A 687 -1.41 -25.63 -2.71
N SER A 688 -2.08 -26.74 -2.41
CA SER A 688 -2.91 -27.43 -3.40
C SER A 688 -4.17 -26.62 -3.71
N ALA A 689 -4.31 -26.17 -4.96
CA ALA A 689 -5.54 -25.52 -5.46
C ALA A 689 -6.76 -26.44 -5.37
N GLY A 690 -6.57 -27.77 -5.37
CA GLY A 690 -7.64 -28.74 -5.13
C GLY A 690 -8.28 -28.60 -3.75
N ASN A 691 -7.49 -28.23 -2.73
CA ASN A 691 -7.98 -28.00 -1.38
C ASN A 691 -8.42 -26.54 -1.15
N MET A 692 -7.74 -25.59 -1.82
CA MET A 692 -7.96 -24.14 -1.69
C MET A 692 -8.19 -23.47 -3.06
N PRO A 693 -9.38 -23.63 -3.65
CA PRO A 693 -9.68 -23.08 -4.97
C PRO A 693 -9.53 -21.55 -5.03
N GLN A 694 -9.73 -20.82 -3.92
CA GLN A 694 -9.55 -19.36 -3.86
C GLN A 694 -8.11 -18.90 -4.19
N LEU A 695 -7.11 -19.79 -4.13
CA LEU A 695 -5.72 -19.48 -4.48
C LEU A 695 -5.42 -19.60 -5.96
N ASP A 696 -6.26 -20.28 -6.74
CA ASP A 696 -6.08 -20.38 -8.19
C ASP A 696 -6.05 -18.96 -8.78
N GLY A 697 -4.94 -18.56 -9.38
CA GLY A 697 -4.78 -17.23 -9.99
C GLY A 697 -4.88 -17.24 -11.51
N ARG A 698 -5.08 -18.42 -12.13
CA ARG A 698 -5.03 -18.57 -13.59
C ARG A 698 -6.14 -17.75 -14.24
N GLY A 699 -5.77 -16.89 -15.18
CA GLY A 699 -6.70 -16.07 -15.97
C GLY A 699 -7.39 -14.93 -15.22
N LEU A 700 -7.04 -14.64 -13.96
CA LEU A 700 -7.65 -13.52 -13.23
C LEU A 700 -7.00 -12.17 -13.60
N PRO A 701 -7.80 -11.09 -13.70
CA PRO A 701 -7.28 -9.73 -13.74
C PRO A 701 -6.73 -9.31 -12.37
N HIS A 702 -6.10 -8.15 -12.29
CA HIS A 702 -5.72 -7.57 -11.00
C HIS A 702 -6.96 -7.24 -10.15
N GLY A 703 -6.83 -7.44 -8.83
CA GLY A 703 -7.90 -7.12 -7.88
C GLY A 703 -8.15 -5.61 -7.86
N ARG A 704 -9.42 -5.22 -7.83
CA ARG A 704 -9.84 -3.82 -7.89
C ARG A 704 -10.95 -3.54 -6.88
N THR A 705 -10.57 -2.88 -5.79
CA THR A 705 -11.48 -2.48 -4.71
C THR A 705 -12.25 -1.21 -5.09
N VAL A 706 -13.18 -0.79 -4.23
CA VAL A 706 -13.90 0.48 -4.40
C VAL A 706 -12.91 1.63 -4.36
N GLN A 707 -12.93 2.46 -5.40
CA GLN A 707 -11.98 3.54 -5.57
C GLN A 707 -12.48 4.78 -4.81
N GLU A 708 -11.63 5.32 -3.93
CA GLU A 708 -11.96 6.52 -3.12
C GLU A 708 -12.30 7.73 -4.00
N VAL A 709 -11.60 7.88 -5.14
CA VAL A 709 -11.85 8.97 -6.09
C VAL A 709 -13.30 9.01 -6.56
N ASP A 710 -13.85 7.84 -6.94
CA ASP A 710 -15.21 7.72 -7.45
C ASP A 710 -16.26 7.96 -6.36
N LYS A 711 -15.95 7.59 -5.10
CA LYS A 711 -16.80 7.97 -3.96
C LYS A 711 -16.81 9.49 -3.76
N ASN A 712 -15.65 10.15 -3.80
CA ASN A 712 -15.55 11.60 -3.64
C ASN A 712 -16.25 12.38 -4.76
N LEU A 713 -16.12 11.93 -6.01
CA LEU A 713 -16.81 12.54 -7.16
C LEU A 713 -18.34 12.48 -7.03
N LEU A 714 -18.88 11.54 -6.26
CA LEU A 714 -20.32 11.41 -6.02
C LEU A 714 -20.85 12.34 -4.91
N LEU A 715 -19.99 12.78 -3.97
CA LEU A 715 -20.44 13.59 -2.84
C LEU A 715 -20.91 14.99 -3.26
N ASP A 716 -20.29 15.58 -4.30
CA ASP A 716 -20.67 16.90 -4.83
C ASP A 716 -22.05 16.87 -5.51
N PRO A 717 -22.36 15.95 -6.46
CA PRO A 717 -23.69 15.79 -7.03
C PRO A 717 -24.78 15.52 -5.98
N ILE A 718 -24.52 14.66 -4.99
CA ILE A 718 -25.46 14.40 -3.89
C ILE A 718 -25.73 15.71 -3.13
N GLY A 719 -24.68 16.44 -2.73
CA GLY A 719 -24.82 17.71 -2.03
C GLY A 719 -25.59 18.76 -2.83
N ASP A 720 -25.31 18.88 -4.14
CA ASP A 720 -25.98 19.81 -5.03
C ASP A 720 -27.47 19.45 -5.22
N HIS A 721 -27.85 18.17 -5.24
CA HIS A 721 -29.26 17.74 -5.24
C HIS A 721 -30.03 18.30 -4.03
N PHE A 722 -29.50 18.13 -2.81
CA PHE A 722 -30.17 18.65 -1.61
C PHE A 722 -30.18 20.17 -1.54
N ARG A 723 -29.10 20.83 -1.99
CA ARG A 723 -29.01 22.30 -1.96
C ARG A 723 -29.89 22.96 -3.02
N ARG A 724 -29.81 22.50 -4.27
CA ARG A 724 -30.46 23.17 -5.41
C ARG A 724 -31.90 22.73 -5.58
N ASP A 725 -32.15 21.42 -5.49
CA ASP A 725 -33.47 20.86 -5.80
C ASP A 725 -34.36 20.83 -4.55
N GLN A 726 -33.80 20.51 -3.38
CA GLN A 726 -34.53 20.43 -2.11
C GLN A 726 -34.37 21.68 -1.22
N HIS A 727 -33.61 22.68 -1.67
CA HIS A 727 -33.40 23.98 -1.01
C HIS A 727 -32.89 23.91 0.44
N PHE A 728 -32.03 22.95 0.76
CA PHE A 728 -31.38 22.89 2.07
C PHE A 728 -30.37 24.04 2.25
N VAL A 729 -30.41 24.67 3.43
CA VAL A 729 -29.44 25.70 3.84
C VAL A 729 -28.30 25.07 4.64
N THR A 730 -27.12 25.68 4.59
CA THR A 730 -25.96 25.27 5.40
C THR A 730 -26.30 25.31 6.90
N GLY A 731 -25.90 24.26 7.61
CA GLY A 731 -26.17 24.06 9.04
C GLY A 731 -26.85 22.73 9.34
N ALA A 732 -27.24 22.55 10.60
CA ALA A 732 -27.84 21.33 11.09
C ALA A 732 -29.20 21.03 10.43
N ILE A 733 -29.37 19.78 10.01
CA ILE A 733 -30.63 19.26 9.52
C ILE A 733 -31.47 18.82 10.73
N ASP A 734 -32.75 19.15 10.69
CA ASP A 734 -33.74 18.71 11.68
C ASP A 734 -33.66 17.18 11.89
N PRO A 735 -33.45 16.68 13.13
CA PRO A 735 -33.42 15.26 13.44
C PRO A 735 -34.59 14.46 12.86
N ASP A 736 -35.80 15.04 12.79
CA ASP A 736 -36.99 14.37 12.25
C ASP A 736 -36.89 14.12 10.73
N ARG A 737 -36.04 14.88 10.03
CA ARG A 737 -35.81 14.76 8.57
C ARG A 737 -34.65 13.84 8.22
N VAL A 738 -33.81 13.45 9.19
CA VAL A 738 -32.58 12.67 8.94
C VAL A 738 -32.86 11.35 8.21
N SER A 739 -33.89 10.60 8.63
CA SER A 739 -34.24 9.34 7.96
C SER A 739 -34.67 9.55 6.50
N ALA A 740 -35.42 10.62 6.22
CA ALA A 740 -35.82 10.95 4.85
C ALA A 740 -34.61 11.35 3.98
N VAL A 741 -33.68 12.15 4.54
CA VAL A 741 -32.43 12.54 3.85
C VAL A 741 -31.60 11.32 3.48
N ILE A 742 -31.40 10.38 4.41
CA ILE A 742 -30.63 9.16 4.15
C ILE A 742 -31.28 8.32 3.05
N ASN A 743 -32.61 8.12 3.11
CA ASN A 743 -33.33 7.35 2.11
C ASN A 743 -33.29 8.02 0.72
N GLU A 744 -33.32 9.35 0.66
CA GLU A 744 -33.22 10.11 -0.58
C GLU A 744 -31.82 10.00 -1.20
N ILE A 745 -30.73 9.97 -0.40
CA ILE A 745 -29.38 9.68 -0.91
C ILE A 745 -29.35 8.29 -1.57
N VAL A 746 -29.94 7.29 -0.91
CA VAL A 746 -30.01 5.93 -1.44
C VAL A 746 -30.80 5.91 -2.75
N ASP A 747 -31.94 6.59 -2.83
CA ASP A 747 -32.73 6.64 -4.06
C ASP A 747 -31.98 7.38 -5.19
N PHE A 748 -31.40 8.55 -4.93
CA PHE A 748 -30.60 9.30 -5.90
C PHE A 748 -29.49 8.42 -6.51
N CYS A 749 -28.66 7.79 -5.68
CA CYS A 749 -27.60 6.92 -6.15
C CYS A 749 -28.13 5.67 -6.85
N TYR A 750 -29.27 5.13 -6.41
CA TYR A 750 -29.90 3.98 -7.04
C TYR A 750 -30.43 4.32 -8.44
N GLN A 751 -31.08 5.48 -8.64
CA GLN A 751 -31.55 5.93 -9.94
C GLN A 751 -30.39 6.13 -10.94
N GLU A 752 -29.29 6.75 -10.51
CA GLU A 752 -28.08 6.86 -11.35
C GLU A 752 -27.50 5.48 -11.67
N PHE A 753 -27.37 4.62 -10.66
CA PHE A 753 -26.84 3.26 -10.82
C PHE A 753 -27.63 2.45 -11.85
N ILE A 754 -28.97 2.43 -11.75
CA ILE A 754 -29.79 1.68 -12.71
C ILE A 754 -29.71 2.27 -14.13
N SER A 755 -29.59 3.60 -14.25
CA SER A 755 -29.43 4.28 -15.54
C SER A 755 -28.09 3.92 -16.20
N MET A 756 -27.02 3.90 -15.42
CA MET A 756 -25.69 3.49 -15.90
C MET A 756 -25.69 2.04 -16.34
N VAL A 757 -26.23 1.12 -15.52
CA VAL A 757 -26.35 -0.30 -15.88
C VAL A 757 -27.18 -0.47 -17.16
N ALA A 758 -28.30 0.23 -17.29
CA ALA A 758 -29.17 0.14 -18.48
C ALA A 758 -28.47 0.54 -19.79
N SER A 759 -27.44 1.39 -19.73
CA SER A 759 -26.65 1.80 -20.90
C SER A 759 -25.70 0.72 -21.43
N LEU A 760 -25.42 -0.31 -20.62
CA LEU A 760 -24.42 -1.33 -20.93
C LEU A 760 -24.92 -2.37 -21.92
N SER A 761 -24.02 -2.83 -22.79
CA SER A 761 -24.22 -4.02 -23.60
C SER A 761 -24.29 -5.26 -22.69
N PRO A 762 -25.23 -6.18 -22.91
CA PRO A 762 -25.29 -7.44 -22.17
C PRO A 762 -24.18 -8.43 -22.57
N ASP A 763 -23.54 -8.24 -23.73
CA ASP A 763 -22.54 -9.16 -24.27
C ASP A 763 -21.26 -9.19 -23.40
N GLY A 764 -20.95 -10.34 -22.82
CA GLY A 764 -19.77 -10.54 -21.97
C GLY A 764 -19.80 -9.81 -20.61
N LEU A 765 -20.87 -9.05 -20.33
CA LEU A 765 -20.97 -8.21 -19.13
C LEU A 765 -20.96 -9.03 -17.85
N LEU A 766 -21.72 -10.12 -17.80
CA LEU A 766 -21.86 -10.93 -16.59
C LEU A 766 -20.55 -11.65 -16.27
N GLU A 767 -19.91 -12.18 -17.30
CA GLU A 767 -18.61 -12.83 -17.27
C GLU A 767 -17.53 -11.88 -16.72
N GLU A 768 -17.48 -10.65 -17.23
CA GLU A 768 -16.54 -9.61 -16.76
C GLU A 768 -16.75 -9.25 -15.29
N LEU A 769 -18.01 -9.08 -14.85
CA LEU A 769 -18.33 -8.76 -13.46
C LEU A 769 -17.96 -9.90 -12.50
N VAL A 770 -18.26 -11.15 -12.89
CA VAL A 770 -17.88 -12.35 -12.11
C VAL A 770 -16.36 -12.49 -12.05
N LEU A 771 -15.67 -12.29 -13.17
CA LEU A 771 -14.22 -12.37 -13.25
C LEU A 771 -13.51 -11.37 -12.32
N ARG A 772 -13.99 -10.12 -12.27
CA ARG A 772 -13.46 -9.09 -11.35
C ARG A 772 -13.77 -9.40 -9.89
N HIS A 773 -14.99 -9.89 -9.60
CA HIS A 773 -15.36 -10.32 -8.26
C HIS A 773 -14.49 -11.50 -7.78
N GLU A 774 -14.21 -12.48 -8.65
CA GLU A 774 -13.31 -13.60 -8.37
C GLU A 774 -11.88 -13.14 -8.04
N SER A 775 -11.38 -12.10 -8.73
CA SER A 775 -10.08 -11.50 -8.41
C SER A 775 -10.06 -10.88 -7.02
N ASN A 776 -11.11 -10.15 -6.65
CA ASN A 776 -11.26 -9.59 -5.31
C ASN A 776 -11.38 -10.68 -4.22
N VAL A 777 -12.11 -11.77 -4.50
CA VAL A 777 -12.20 -12.93 -3.59
C VAL A 777 -10.83 -13.58 -3.40
N SER A 778 -10.08 -13.81 -4.49
CA SER A 778 -8.73 -14.39 -4.42
C SER A 778 -7.76 -13.50 -3.64
N GLY A 779 -7.76 -12.19 -3.91
CA GLY A 779 -6.92 -11.22 -3.21
C GLY A 779 -7.21 -11.17 -1.71
N ALA A 780 -8.49 -11.10 -1.33
CA ALA A 780 -8.91 -11.09 0.07
C ALA A 780 -8.52 -12.40 0.80
N PHE A 781 -8.66 -13.55 0.14
CA PHE A 781 -8.27 -14.85 0.71
C PHE A 781 -6.76 -14.94 0.92
N LYS A 782 -5.95 -14.55 -0.08
CA LYS A 782 -4.48 -14.52 0.02
C LYS A 782 -4.00 -13.62 1.16
N ALA A 783 -4.57 -12.42 1.28
CA ALA A 783 -4.23 -11.48 2.36
C ALA A 783 -4.50 -12.08 3.75
N LYS A 784 -5.65 -12.75 3.94
CA LYS A 784 -6.01 -13.42 5.20
C LYS A 784 -5.14 -14.63 5.48
N LEU A 785 -4.88 -15.47 4.48
CA LEU A 785 -4.11 -16.70 4.63
C LEU A 785 -2.65 -16.39 5.03
N LEU A 786 -2.02 -15.42 4.36
CA LEU A 786 -0.62 -15.08 4.57
C LEU A 786 -0.38 -14.12 5.75
N ALA A 787 -1.43 -13.67 6.43
CA ALA A 787 -1.29 -12.77 7.58
C ALA A 787 -0.41 -13.37 8.69
N ALA A 788 -0.63 -14.65 9.02
CA ALA A 788 0.09 -15.35 10.09
C ALA A 788 1.60 -15.40 9.84
N THR A 789 1.99 -15.71 8.61
CA THR A 789 3.40 -15.83 8.22
C THR A 789 4.06 -14.47 8.05
N ARG A 790 3.34 -13.46 7.53
CA ARG A 790 3.83 -12.07 7.51
C ARG A 790 4.12 -11.55 8.93
N ILE A 791 3.20 -11.77 9.87
CA ILE A 791 3.38 -11.43 11.28
C ILE A 791 4.59 -12.15 11.86
N ALA A 792 4.73 -13.45 11.63
CA ALA A 792 5.85 -14.24 12.13
C ALA A 792 7.21 -13.80 11.54
N CYS A 793 7.21 -13.29 10.30
CA CYS A 793 8.42 -12.88 9.59
C CYS A 793 8.85 -11.43 9.89
N PHE A 794 7.91 -10.50 10.03
CA PHE A 794 8.20 -9.06 10.12
C PHE A 794 7.73 -8.41 11.44
N GLY A 795 7.02 -9.15 12.29
CA GLY A 795 6.46 -8.64 13.54
C GLY A 795 5.09 -7.98 13.37
N GLN A 796 4.57 -7.41 14.46
CA GLN A 796 3.33 -6.64 14.50
C GLN A 796 3.64 -5.19 14.85
N SER A 797 3.93 -4.36 13.84
CA SER A 797 3.99 -2.92 14.06
C SER A 797 2.57 -2.33 14.08
N PRO A 798 2.33 -1.19 14.76
CA PRO A 798 1.06 -0.46 14.67
C PRO A 798 0.66 -0.10 13.24
N GLU A 799 1.63 0.15 12.37
CA GLU A 799 1.42 0.41 10.95
C GLU A 799 0.90 -0.84 10.23
N PHE A 800 1.49 -2.02 10.47
CA PHE A 800 0.99 -3.29 9.93
C PHE A 800 -0.45 -3.60 10.41
N LEU A 801 -0.68 -3.45 11.72
CA LEU A 801 -1.94 -3.02 12.36
C LEU A 801 -3.00 -2.44 11.43
N LYS A 802 -2.74 -1.17 11.14
CA LYS A 802 -3.60 -0.27 10.40
C LYS A 802 -3.78 -0.73 8.96
N ASP A 803 -2.70 -1.04 8.25
CA ASP A 803 -2.73 -1.47 6.85
C ASP A 803 -3.53 -2.76 6.65
N PHE A 804 -3.35 -3.73 7.55
CA PHE A 804 -4.09 -4.99 7.49
C PHE A 804 -5.60 -4.76 7.74
N SER A 805 -5.93 -3.93 8.73
CA SER A 805 -7.33 -3.55 9.02
C SER A 805 -7.98 -2.79 7.85
N GLU A 806 -7.27 -1.82 7.27
CA GLU A 806 -7.75 -1.04 6.12
C GLU A 806 -7.94 -1.94 4.89
N GLY A 807 -6.97 -2.82 4.59
CA GLY A 807 -7.09 -3.79 3.49
C GLY A 807 -8.29 -4.73 3.66
N LEU A 808 -8.51 -5.27 4.86
CA LEU A 808 -9.70 -6.09 5.16
C LEU A 808 -11.00 -5.32 4.94
N SER A 809 -11.05 -4.05 5.35
CA SER A 809 -12.21 -3.19 5.16
C SER A 809 -12.49 -2.93 3.67
N GLN A 810 -11.46 -2.58 2.89
CA GLN A 810 -11.58 -2.33 1.46
C GLN A 810 -12.04 -3.58 0.69
N HIS A 811 -11.49 -4.76 1.03
CA HIS A 811 -11.94 -6.02 0.45
C HIS A 811 -13.40 -6.36 0.81
N SER A 812 -13.81 -6.10 2.05
CA SER A 812 -15.18 -6.32 2.49
C SER A 812 -16.17 -5.39 1.76
N GLU A 813 -15.84 -4.11 1.64
CA GLU A 813 -16.64 -3.13 0.90
C GLU A 813 -16.79 -3.54 -0.58
N ALA A 814 -15.68 -3.88 -1.24
CA ALA A 814 -15.67 -4.34 -2.63
C ALA A 814 -16.47 -5.63 -2.83
N ALA A 815 -16.40 -6.59 -1.89
CA ALA A 815 -17.16 -7.83 -1.97
C ALA A 815 -18.67 -7.60 -1.80
N VAL A 816 -19.11 -6.66 -0.97
CA VAL A 816 -20.53 -6.31 -0.82
C VAL A 816 -21.02 -5.56 -2.08
N ALA A 817 -20.29 -4.55 -2.52
CA ALA A 817 -20.64 -3.75 -3.70
C ALA A 817 -20.65 -4.60 -4.99
N GLY A 818 -19.64 -5.46 -5.17
CA GLY A 818 -19.52 -6.35 -6.33
C GLY A 818 -20.64 -7.38 -6.40
N ARG A 819 -21.00 -8.00 -5.26
CA ARG A 819 -22.17 -8.89 -5.19
C ARG A 819 -23.45 -8.16 -5.54
N PHE A 820 -23.67 -6.96 -5.03
CA PHE A 820 -24.86 -6.18 -5.37
C PHE A 820 -24.94 -5.89 -6.87
N LEU A 821 -23.83 -5.47 -7.48
CA LEU A 821 -23.76 -5.21 -8.92
C LEU A 821 -24.08 -6.47 -9.74
N ILE A 822 -23.47 -7.61 -9.41
CA ILE A 822 -23.75 -8.90 -10.05
C ILE A 822 -25.23 -9.29 -9.86
N GLU A 823 -25.74 -9.25 -8.63
CA GLU A 823 -27.13 -9.56 -8.30
C GLU A 823 -28.12 -8.70 -9.09
N TYR A 824 -27.82 -7.41 -9.28
CA TYR A 824 -28.65 -6.50 -10.04
C TYR A 824 -28.61 -6.81 -11.54
N VAL A 825 -27.42 -6.99 -12.12
CA VAL A 825 -27.26 -7.30 -13.55
C VAL A 825 -27.90 -8.64 -13.91
N THR A 826 -27.78 -9.67 -13.06
CA THR A 826 -28.44 -10.96 -13.30
C THR A 826 -29.95 -10.86 -13.12
N ALA A 827 -30.44 -10.12 -12.11
CA ALA A 827 -31.87 -9.93 -11.91
C ALA A 827 -32.52 -9.14 -13.04
N THR A 828 -31.89 -8.05 -13.48
CA THR A 828 -32.40 -7.11 -14.47
C THR A 828 -31.34 -6.87 -15.55
N PRO A 829 -31.14 -7.84 -16.48
CA PRO A 829 -30.12 -7.74 -17.52
C PRO A 829 -30.32 -6.48 -18.40
N PRO A 830 -29.24 -5.74 -18.70
CA PRO A 830 -29.35 -4.53 -19.51
C PRO A 830 -29.51 -4.86 -21.00
N LYS A 831 -29.84 -3.83 -21.79
CA LYS A 831 -30.05 -3.92 -23.25
C LYS A 831 -29.43 -2.75 -24.00
N GLY A 832 -28.43 -2.10 -23.38
CA GLY A 832 -27.73 -0.98 -23.96
C GLY A 832 -26.68 -1.41 -24.98
N LEU A 833 -25.80 -0.47 -25.35
CA LEU A 833 -24.78 -0.67 -26.38
C LEU A 833 -23.37 -0.42 -25.86
N ARG A 834 -23.21 0.20 -24.68
CA ARG A 834 -21.91 0.59 -24.16
C ARG A 834 -21.16 -0.63 -23.61
N PRO A 835 -19.95 -0.97 -24.08
CA PRO A 835 -19.17 -2.03 -23.45
C PRO A 835 -18.77 -1.67 -22.02
N MET A 836 -18.49 -2.67 -21.19
CA MET A 836 -17.95 -2.43 -19.85
C MET A 836 -16.51 -1.93 -19.95
N SER A 837 -16.25 -0.77 -19.34
CA SER A 837 -14.91 -0.22 -19.14
C SER A 837 -14.56 -0.16 -17.66
N LEU A 838 -13.29 -0.05 -17.33
CA LEU A 838 -12.77 -0.03 -15.97
C LEU A 838 -13.28 1.18 -15.19
N SER A 839 -13.29 2.34 -15.84
CA SER A 839 -13.87 3.57 -15.30
C SER A 839 -15.38 3.44 -15.02
N MET A 840 -16.12 2.75 -15.90
CA MET A 840 -17.54 2.44 -15.68
C MET A 840 -17.74 1.47 -14.51
N TYR A 841 -16.90 0.42 -14.41
CA TYR A 841 -16.91 -0.52 -13.30
C TYR A 841 -16.68 0.21 -11.97
N ASP A 842 -15.68 1.08 -11.87
CA ASP A 842 -15.38 1.84 -10.67
C ASP A 842 -16.53 2.75 -10.25
N ALA A 843 -17.13 3.46 -11.22
CA ALA A 843 -18.23 4.36 -10.97
C ALA A 843 -19.52 3.63 -10.50
N LEU A 844 -19.77 2.43 -11.02
CA LEU A 844 -20.86 1.55 -10.58
C LEU A 844 -20.58 0.97 -9.19
N LEU A 845 -19.34 0.53 -8.94
CA LEU A 845 -18.93 -0.06 -7.67
C LEU A 845 -18.97 0.98 -6.53
N ALA A 846 -18.56 2.23 -6.80
CA ALA A 846 -18.66 3.33 -5.85
C ALA A 846 -20.12 3.67 -5.50
N ARG A 847 -21.03 3.70 -6.48
CA ARG A 847 -22.47 3.88 -6.23
C ARG A 847 -23.06 2.73 -5.42
N ALA A 848 -22.70 1.49 -5.75
CA ALA A 848 -23.09 0.31 -4.99
C ALA A 848 -22.59 0.37 -3.53
N ALA A 849 -21.37 0.85 -3.31
CA ALA A 849 -20.80 1.06 -1.98
C ALA A 849 -21.52 2.17 -1.20
N ILE A 850 -21.85 3.29 -1.85
CA ILE A 850 -22.64 4.38 -1.23
C ILE A 850 -24.05 3.90 -0.87
N ILE A 851 -24.76 3.25 -1.80
CA ILE A 851 -26.10 2.68 -1.57
C ILE A 851 -26.09 1.74 -0.36
N THR A 852 -25.09 0.86 -0.27
CA THR A 852 -25.01 -0.09 0.84
C THR A 852 -24.62 0.59 2.15
N THR A 853 -23.71 1.55 2.13
CA THR A 853 -23.29 2.31 3.32
C THR A 853 -24.43 3.16 3.89
N TYR A 854 -25.14 3.92 3.05
CA TYR A 854 -26.28 4.72 3.50
C TYR A 854 -27.50 3.87 3.82
N GLY A 855 -27.65 2.69 3.19
CA GLY A 855 -28.62 1.68 3.61
C GLY A 855 -28.37 1.16 5.03
N MET A 856 -27.10 0.89 5.38
CA MET A 856 -26.70 0.56 6.76
C MET A 856 -26.97 1.74 7.71
N LEU A 857 -26.68 2.97 7.31
CA LEU A 857 -26.97 4.16 8.10
C LEU A 857 -28.48 4.37 8.33
N SER A 858 -29.30 4.03 7.34
CA SER A 858 -30.77 4.03 7.46
C SER A 858 -31.22 3.03 8.53
N ASP A 859 -30.65 1.81 8.55
CA ASP A 859 -30.93 0.82 9.59
C ASP A 859 -30.47 1.33 10.99
N ILE A 860 -29.32 2.03 11.10
CA ILE A 860 -28.86 2.63 12.38
C ILE A 860 -29.91 3.59 12.95
N VAL A 861 -30.43 4.49 12.12
CA VAL A 861 -31.43 5.49 12.53
C VAL A 861 -32.78 4.82 12.79
N HIS A 862 -33.23 3.94 11.90
CA HIS A 862 -34.52 3.27 11.99
C HIS A 862 -34.64 2.39 13.24
N PHE A 863 -33.58 1.68 13.61
CA PHE A 863 -33.53 0.84 14.80
C PHE A 863 -33.04 1.57 16.05
N GLN A 864 -32.83 2.88 15.99
CA GLN A 864 -32.39 3.71 17.13
C GLN A 864 -31.10 3.21 17.78
N ILE A 865 -30.17 2.67 16.99
CA ILE A 865 -28.90 2.12 17.47
C ILE A 865 -28.01 3.24 18.02
N ALA A 866 -27.90 4.33 17.27
CA ALA A 866 -27.15 5.52 17.63
C ALA A 866 -27.82 6.76 17.03
N ARG A 867 -27.61 7.91 17.68
CA ARG A 867 -27.99 9.20 17.09
C ARG A 867 -27.05 9.54 15.94
N VAL A 868 -27.62 10.01 14.84
CA VAL A 868 -26.88 10.47 13.66
C VAL A 868 -27.25 11.94 13.44
N ASP A 869 -26.33 12.82 13.77
CA ASP A 869 -26.48 14.24 13.42
C ASP A 869 -26.01 14.43 11.97
N VAL A 870 -26.78 15.23 11.22
CA VAL A 870 -26.50 15.51 9.80
C VAL A 870 -26.49 17.02 9.60
N ASP A 871 -25.45 17.51 8.95
CA ASP A 871 -25.31 18.90 8.58
C ASP A 871 -25.22 19.04 7.07
N MET A 872 -25.83 20.09 6.54
CA MET A 872 -25.43 20.62 5.24
C MET A 872 -24.15 21.46 5.47
N LEU A 873 -23.01 20.95 5.02
CA LEU A 873 -21.70 21.57 5.25
C LEU A 873 -21.50 22.81 4.37
N GLY A 874 -20.62 23.71 4.79
CA GLY A 874 -20.21 24.85 3.97
C GLY A 874 -19.47 24.41 2.69
N ALA A 875 -18.88 23.21 2.69
CA ALA A 875 -18.29 22.57 1.53
C ALA A 875 -19.23 22.37 0.34
N GLY A 876 -20.54 22.17 0.51
CA GLY A 876 -21.23 21.46 -0.58
C GLY A 876 -22.11 20.33 -0.15
N ARG A 877 -21.56 19.60 0.82
CA ARG A 877 -21.80 18.19 1.02
C ARG A 877 -22.62 17.98 2.27
N LEU A 878 -23.19 16.79 2.38
CA LEU A 878 -23.80 16.34 3.61
C LEU A 878 -22.71 15.76 4.53
N GLY A 879 -22.59 16.36 5.71
CA GLY A 879 -21.73 15.89 6.78
C GLY A 879 -22.53 15.02 7.72
N PHE A 880 -22.10 13.77 7.90
CA PHE A 880 -22.69 12.86 8.86
C PHE A 880 -21.78 12.76 10.06
N ARG A 881 -22.33 12.95 11.27
CA ARG A 881 -21.64 12.77 12.55
C ARG A 881 -22.30 11.67 13.37
N PRO A 882 -22.19 10.40 12.94
CA PRO A 882 -22.53 9.26 13.80
C PRO A 882 -21.35 9.00 14.75
N ASP A 883 -20.87 10.01 15.48
CA ASP A 883 -19.57 9.98 16.16
C ASP A 883 -19.48 8.84 17.17
N GLN A 884 -20.58 8.58 17.88
CA GLN A 884 -20.72 7.45 18.78
C GLN A 884 -20.55 6.10 18.06
N TYR A 885 -21.20 5.91 16.91
CA TYR A 885 -21.14 4.68 16.12
C TYR A 885 -19.80 4.53 15.39
N ARG A 886 -19.25 5.62 14.83
CA ARG A 886 -17.92 5.62 14.20
C ARG A 886 -16.83 5.29 15.21
N ALA A 887 -16.85 5.90 16.39
CA ALA A 887 -15.90 5.61 17.45
C ALA A 887 -16.00 4.14 17.90
N ALA A 888 -17.22 3.65 18.14
CA ALA A 888 -17.46 2.24 18.49
C ALA A 888 -16.98 1.28 17.38
N MET A 889 -17.30 1.57 16.12
CA MET A 889 -16.89 0.77 14.96
C MET A 889 -15.37 0.81 14.72
N ARG A 890 -14.70 1.95 14.95
CA ARG A 890 -13.24 2.08 14.79
C ARG A 890 -12.49 1.23 15.81
N ASP A 891 -12.82 1.38 17.10
CA ASP A 891 -12.23 0.55 18.15
C ASP A 891 -12.57 -0.93 17.94
N TYR A 892 -13.80 -1.24 17.54
CA TYR A 892 -14.22 -2.59 17.19
C TYR A 892 -13.36 -3.18 16.06
N ARG A 893 -13.18 -2.47 14.94
CA ARG A 893 -12.41 -2.96 13.78
C ARG A 893 -10.96 -3.24 14.11
N LEU A 894 -10.31 -2.38 14.91
CA LEU A 894 -8.92 -2.58 15.33
C LEU A 894 -8.79 -3.82 16.21
N ARG A 895 -9.71 -4.02 17.16
CA ARG A 895 -9.75 -5.22 18.00
C ARG A 895 -10.03 -6.47 17.18
N PHE A 896 -10.99 -6.41 16.26
CA PHE A 896 -11.29 -7.51 15.34
C PHE A 896 -10.07 -7.87 14.48
N ALA A 897 -9.37 -6.88 13.92
CA ALA A 897 -8.13 -7.13 13.17
C ALA A 897 -7.05 -7.78 14.06
N ALA A 898 -6.94 -7.38 15.31
CA ALA A 898 -6.04 -7.99 16.29
C ALA A 898 -6.43 -9.45 16.59
N THR A 899 -7.72 -9.75 16.80
CA THR A 899 -8.23 -11.13 16.97
C THR A 899 -8.01 -11.96 15.70
N GLN A 900 -8.29 -11.42 14.51
CA GLN A 900 -8.00 -12.11 13.25
C GLN A 900 -6.50 -12.40 13.10
N ALA A 901 -5.64 -11.48 13.54
CA ALA A 901 -4.20 -11.67 13.56
C ALA A 901 -3.78 -12.75 14.59
N SER A 902 -4.35 -12.77 15.79
CA SER A 902 -4.04 -13.75 16.85
C SER A 902 -4.46 -15.17 16.44
N GLU A 903 -5.65 -15.31 15.85
CA GLU A 903 -6.20 -16.59 15.38
C GLU A 903 -5.60 -17.07 14.05
N SER A 904 -4.99 -16.17 13.28
CA SER A 904 -4.44 -16.48 11.96
C SER A 904 -3.52 -17.70 11.98
N ALA A 905 -2.76 -17.87 13.08
CA ALA A 905 -1.88 -18.99 13.33
C ALA A 905 -2.60 -20.34 13.40
N ALA A 906 -3.76 -20.38 14.06
CA ALA A 906 -4.57 -21.60 14.16
C ALA A 906 -5.28 -21.88 12.84
N ARG A 907 -5.84 -20.85 12.20
CA ARG A 907 -6.52 -20.96 10.90
C ARG A 907 -5.60 -21.42 9.78
N PHE A 908 -4.37 -20.92 9.77
CA PHE A 908 -3.33 -21.34 8.85
C PHE A 908 -2.99 -22.82 9.04
N ARG A 909 -2.76 -23.26 10.29
CA ARG A 909 -2.47 -24.68 10.60
C ARG A 909 -3.60 -25.65 10.24
N ARG A 910 -4.86 -25.24 10.45
CA ARG A 910 -6.05 -26.06 10.10
C ARG A 910 -6.11 -26.45 8.63
N GLN A 911 -5.45 -25.71 7.74
CA GLN A 911 -5.41 -26.04 6.32
C GLN A 911 -4.65 -27.34 6.00
N TRP A 912 -3.83 -27.83 6.92
CA TRP A 912 -3.05 -29.07 6.80
C TRP A 912 -3.50 -30.17 7.78
N GLN A 913 -4.64 -29.98 8.46
CA GLN A 913 -5.18 -30.97 9.38
C GLN A 913 -6.34 -31.71 8.72
N ASP A 914 -6.39 -33.03 8.91
CA ASP A 914 -7.57 -33.81 8.56
C ASP A 914 -8.77 -33.31 9.36
N ALA A 915 -9.94 -33.29 8.72
CA ALA A 915 -11.18 -33.00 9.41
C ALA A 915 -11.37 -34.02 10.54
N ALA A 916 -11.65 -33.54 11.75
CA ALA A 916 -11.97 -34.42 12.86
C ALA A 916 -13.15 -35.34 12.48
N PRO A 917 -13.10 -36.65 12.80
CA PRO A 917 -14.18 -37.57 12.48
C PRO A 917 -15.47 -37.08 13.16
N VAL A 918 -16.48 -36.83 12.33
CA VAL A 918 -17.80 -36.37 12.78
C VAL A 918 -18.57 -37.57 13.32
N ASP A 919 -19.22 -37.40 14.47
CA ASP A 919 -20.10 -38.42 15.04
C ASP A 919 -21.23 -38.79 14.05
N ASN A 920 -21.47 -40.10 13.87
CA ASN A 920 -22.43 -40.60 12.89
C ASN A 920 -23.88 -40.26 13.27
N GLU A 921 -24.22 -40.26 14.56
CA GLU A 921 -25.57 -39.85 15.01
C GLU A 921 -25.82 -38.37 14.70
N TRP A 922 -24.83 -37.52 15.01
CA TRP A 922 -24.86 -36.11 14.64
C TRP A 922 -25.00 -35.90 13.13
N ARG A 923 -24.25 -36.66 12.32
CA ARG A 923 -24.36 -36.60 10.86
C ARG A 923 -25.78 -36.91 10.39
N THR A 924 -26.38 -38.00 10.85
CA THR A 924 -27.75 -38.39 10.45
C THR A 924 -28.79 -37.33 10.83
N GLU A 925 -28.64 -36.70 11.99
CA GLU A 925 -29.54 -35.63 12.43
C GLU A 925 -29.45 -34.40 11.51
N VAL A 926 -28.23 -34.01 11.15
CA VAL A 926 -27.97 -32.89 10.23
C VAL A 926 -28.58 -33.15 8.86
N GLU A 927 -28.36 -34.35 8.29
CA GLU A 927 -28.89 -34.74 6.99
C GLU A 927 -30.43 -34.72 6.97
N THR A 928 -31.07 -35.21 8.04
CA THR A 928 -32.53 -35.20 8.18
C THR A 928 -33.08 -33.78 8.28
N ALA A 929 -32.39 -32.90 9.03
CA ALA A 929 -32.80 -31.52 9.20
C ALA A 929 -32.63 -30.71 7.90
N THR A 930 -31.55 -30.93 7.15
CA THR A 930 -31.33 -30.26 5.86
C THR A 930 -32.25 -30.78 4.78
N GLU A 931 -32.57 -32.08 4.75
CA GLU A 931 -33.57 -32.63 3.84
C GLU A 931 -34.96 -32.04 4.09
N ALA A 932 -35.37 -31.89 5.35
CA ALA A 932 -36.65 -31.25 5.70
C ALA A 932 -36.69 -29.74 5.39
N GLU A 933 -35.55 -29.05 5.43
CA GLU A 933 -35.45 -27.60 5.23
C GLU A 933 -35.27 -27.21 3.75
N PHE A 934 -34.43 -27.94 3.03
CA PHE A 934 -33.98 -27.63 1.67
C PHE A 934 -34.50 -28.60 0.61
N GLY A 935 -35.12 -29.72 1.02
CA GLY A 935 -35.50 -30.82 0.14
C GLY A 935 -34.36 -31.78 -0.19
N PHE A 936 -33.15 -31.53 0.32
CA PHE A 936 -31.96 -32.33 0.06
C PHE A 936 -31.09 -32.53 1.30
N PRO A 937 -30.50 -33.72 1.49
CA PRO A 937 -29.44 -33.94 2.47
C PRO A 937 -28.27 -32.98 2.24
N LEU A 938 -27.60 -32.55 3.32
CA LEU A 938 -26.48 -31.61 3.26
C LEU A 938 -25.31 -32.17 2.46
N SER A 939 -25.04 -33.48 2.58
CA SER A 939 -24.01 -34.14 1.79
C SER A 939 -24.22 -33.97 0.30
N LYS A 940 -25.46 -34.09 -0.20
CA LYS A 940 -25.77 -33.89 -1.62
C LYS A 940 -25.60 -32.44 -2.06
N LEU A 941 -25.98 -31.48 -1.22
CA LEU A 941 -25.76 -30.05 -1.49
C LEU A 941 -24.27 -29.70 -1.53
N VAL A 942 -23.48 -30.24 -0.61
CA VAL A 942 -22.01 -30.06 -0.56
C VAL A 942 -21.34 -30.74 -1.76
N GLU A 943 -21.77 -31.95 -2.11
CA GLU A 943 -21.28 -32.69 -3.29
C GLU A 943 -21.51 -31.88 -4.58
N LEU A 944 -22.70 -31.29 -4.74
CA LEU A 944 -23.03 -30.43 -5.88
C LEU A 944 -22.08 -29.23 -5.98
N LEU A 945 -21.85 -28.50 -4.88
CA LEU A 945 -20.97 -27.33 -4.89
C LEU A 945 -19.50 -27.72 -5.09
N SER A 946 -19.05 -28.85 -4.55
CA SER A 946 -17.70 -29.39 -4.77
C SER A 946 -17.47 -29.72 -6.25
N PHE A 947 -18.45 -30.34 -6.91
CA PHE A 947 -18.34 -30.62 -8.35
C PHE A 947 -18.32 -29.34 -9.19
N ALA A 948 -19.10 -28.32 -8.83
CA ALA A 948 -19.03 -27.00 -9.51
C ALA A 948 -17.65 -26.34 -9.35
N ILE A 949 -16.98 -26.55 -8.23
CA ILE A 949 -15.60 -26.09 -7.99
C ILE A 949 -14.63 -26.87 -8.88
N GLU A 950 -14.73 -28.20 -8.91
CA GLU A 950 -13.91 -29.07 -9.79
C GLU A 950 -14.02 -28.64 -11.26
N LEU A 951 -15.25 -28.45 -11.76
CA LEU A 951 -15.47 -27.95 -13.13
C LEU A 951 -14.78 -26.60 -13.38
N GLY A 952 -14.82 -25.67 -12.42
CA GLY A 952 -14.13 -24.39 -12.57
C GLY A 952 -12.61 -24.47 -12.50
N LEU A 953 -12.05 -25.49 -11.83
CA LEU A 953 -10.61 -25.76 -11.85
C LEU A 953 -10.15 -26.35 -13.20
N TYR A 954 -11.02 -27.12 -13.88
CA TYR A 954 -10.79 -27.60 -15.26
C TYR A 954 -11.02 -26.52 -16.32
N HIS A 955 -11.89 -25.55 -16.04
CA HIS A 955 -12.23 -24.44 -16.94
C HIS A 955 -11.95 -23.07 -16.28
N PRO A 956 -10.68 -22.72 -15.98
CA PRO A 956 -10.35 -21.40 -15.45
C PRO A 956 -10.53 -20.30 -16.50
N PRO A 957 -10.73 -19.02 -16.11
CA PRO A 957 -10.85 -18.51 -14.75
C PRO A 957 -12.25 -18.64 -14.13
N ILE A 958 -13.29 -18.74 -14.96
CA ILE A 958 -14.72 -18.85 -14.60
C ILE A 958 -15.41 -19.83 -15.56
N VAL A 959 -16.57 -20.36 -15.16
CA VAL A 959 -17.35 -21.27 -16.01
C VAL A 959 -18.54 -20.54 -16.61
N ARG A 960 -18.74 -20.73 -17.92
CA ARG A 960 -19.95 -20.39 -18.67
C ARG A 960 -20.38 -21.61 -19.46
N MET A 961 -21.52 -22.18 -19.14
CA MET A 961 -21.99 -23.44 -19.71
C MET A 961 -23.50 -23.40 -19.93
N ARG A 962 -24.02 -24.09 -20.95
CA ARG A 962 -25.47 -24.20 -21.15
C ARG A 962 -26.12 -25.00 -20.04
N TYR A 963 -27.36 -24.65 -19.70
CA TYR A 963 -28.12 -25.33 -18.66
C TYR A 963 -28.18 -26.85 -18.90
N GLU A 964 -28.48 -27.29 -20.12
CA GLU A 964 -28.52 -28.71 -20.47
C GLU A 964 -27.17 -29.43 -20.25
N ASP A 965 -26.06 -28.77 -20.58
CA ASP A 965 -24.71 -29.32 -20.42
C ASP A 965 -24.31 -29.38 -18.95
N VAL A 966 -24.69 -28.38 -18.15
CA VAL A 966 -24.50 -28.41 -16.70
C VAL A 966 -25.23 -29.63 -16.14
N VAL A 967 -26.53 -29.76 -16.42
CA VAL A 967 -27.31 -30.89 -15.92
C VAL A 967 -26.71 -32.23 -16.36
N ALA A 968 -26.27 -32.35 -17.62
CA ALA A 968 -25.64 -33.57 -18.13
C ALA A 968 -24.31 -33.90 -17.42
N ASN A 969 -23.44 -32.91 -17.18
CA ASN A 969 -22.17 -33.11 -16.49
C ASN A 969 -22.38 -33.58 -15.04
N PHE A 970 -23.35 -33.00 -14.33
CA PHE A 970 -23.68 -33.41 -12.97
C PHE A 970 -24.35 -34.80 -12.92
N ALA A 971 -25.26 -35.09 -13.84
CA ALA A 971 -25.97 -36.38 -13.92
C ALA A 971 -25.08 -37.54 -14.37
N ALA A 972 -23.87 -37.27 -14.88
CA ALA A 972 -22.88 -38.30 -15.21
C ALA A 972 -22.20 -38.92 -13.97
N ARG A 973 -22.38 -38.32 -12.79
CA ARG A 973 -21.85 -38.85 -11.51
C ARG A 973 -22.72 -39.99 -11.00
N GLU A 974 -22.08 -40.94 -10.31
CA GLU A 974 -22.79 -42.00 -9.58
C GLU A 974 -23.74 -41.37 -8.55
N ASP A 975 -24.91 -41.96 -8.33
CA ASP A 975 -25.97 -41.47 -7.43
C ASP A 975 -26.67 -40.15 -7.81
N TRP A 976 -26.47 -39.62 -9.02
CA TRP A 976 -27.24 -38.49 -9.56
C TRP A 976 -28.09 -38.92 -10.74
N ASN A 977 -29.33 -38.42 -10.79
CA ASN A 977 -30.18 -38.51 -11.98
C ASN A 977 -30.56 -37.11 -12.43
N GLN A 978 -31.01 -36.98 -13.68
CA GLN A 978 -31.32 -35.69 -14.30
C GLN A 978 -32.29 -34.84 -13.45
N GLN A 979 -33.41 -35.41 -13.00
CA GLN A 979 -34.41 -34.68 -12.21
C GLN A 979 -33.84 -34.20 -10.86
N MET A 980 -33.06 -35.06 -10.20
CA MET A 980 -32.43 -34.73 -8.93
C MET A 980 -31.43 -33.57 -9.06
N VAL A 981 -30.66 -33.55 -10.15
CA VAL A 981 -29.74 -32.45 -10.47
C VAL A 981 -30.51 -31.15 -10.72
N GLU A 982 -31.56 -31.20 -11.54
CA GLU A 982 -32.41 -30.04 -11.85
C GLU A 982 -33.00 -29.43 -10.57
N ASP A 983 -33.59 -30.25 -9.70
CA ASP A 983 -34.17 -29.82 -8.44
C ASP A 983 -33.13 -29.24 -7.46
N ALA A 984 -31.92 -29.84 -7.38
CA ALA A 984 -30.85 -29.37 -6.51
C ALA A 984 -30.21 -28.07 -7.00
N ILE A 985 -29.97 -27.94 -8.32
CA ILE A 985 -29.41 -26.74 -8.93
C ILE A 985 -30.37 -25.56 -8.78
N GLU A 986 -31.68 -25.76 -8.91
CA GLU A 986 -32.69 -24.70 -8.77
C GLU A 986 -32.58 -23.94 -7.43
N MET A 987 -32.18 -24.62 -6.36
CA MET A 987 -31.95 -24.00 -5.06
C MET A 987 -30.84 -22.93 -5.09
N PHE A 988 -29.84 -23.14 -5.96
CA PHE A 988 -28.65 -22.30 -6.07
C PHE A 988 -28.67 -21.36 -7.30
N LEU A 989 -29.70 -21.42 -8.14
CA LEU A 989 -29.83 -20.52 -9.29
C LEU A 989 -30.25 -19.12 -8.86
N TYR A 990 -29.61 -18.12 -9.45
CA TYR A 990 -30.01 -16.73 -9.40
C TYR A 990 -30.66 -16.36 -10.73
N ARG A 991 -31.98 -16.15 -10.73
CA ARG A 991 -32.79 -15.94 -11.93
C ARG A 991 -33.12 -14.47 -12.20
N PRO A 992 -33.34 -14.08 -13.47
CA PRO A 992 -33.92 -12.80 -13.83
C PRO A 992 -35.29 -12.58 -13.17
N ARG A 993 -35.59 -11.32 -12.81
CA ARG A 993 -36.86 -10.87 -12.24
C ARG A 993 -37.22 -9.48 -12.74
N ALA A 994 -38.52 -9.19 -12.88
CA ALA A 994 -38.99 -7.95 -13.48
C ALA A 994 -38.62 -6.68 -12.69
N ASN A 995 -38.43 -6.77 -11.38
CA ASN A 995 -38.05 -5.65 -10.53
C ASN A 995 -37.13 -6.15 -9.41
N PHE A 996 -35.96 -5.53 -9.29
CA PHE A 996 -34.94 -5.94 -8.33
C PHE A 996 -35.43 -5.86 -6.87
N LEU A 997 -36.17 -4.82 -6.51
CA LEU A 997 -36.68 -4.56 -5.16
C LEU A 997 -37.99 -5.29 -4.85
N LYS A 998 -38.54 -6.06 -5.81
CA LYS A 998 -39.69 -6.94 -5.59
C LYS A 998 -39.22 -8.39 -5.56
N PRO A 999 -39.14 -9.02 -4.38
CA PRO A 999 -38.48 -10.30 -4.20
C PRO A 999 -39.22 -11.50 -4.85
N GLY A 1000 -40.49 -11.33 -5.24
CA GLY A 1000 -41.32 -12.40 -5.78
C GLY A 1000 -42.00 -13.25 -4.70
N ASN A 1001 -42.72 -14.30 -5.11
CA ASN A 1001 -43.45 -15.18 -4.19
C ASN A 1001 -42.49 -16.02 -3.33
N GLY A 1002 -42.78 -16.17 -2.03
CA GLY A 1002 -41.97 -16.98 -1.10
C GLY A 1002 -40.79 -16.26 -0.44
N TYR A 1003 -40.48 -15.04 -0.86
CA TYR A 1003 -39.39 -14.22 -0.34
C TYR A 1003 -39.88 -13.00 0.45
N ARG A 1004 -39.05 -12.48 1.36
CA ARG A 1004 -39.36 -11.30 2.18
C ARG A 1004 -38.79 -10.04 1.54
N GLY A 1005 -39.33 -8.87 1.86
CA GLY A 1005 -38.76 -7.59 1.39
C GLY A 1005 -37.29 -7.40 1.80
N GLU A 1006 -36.88 -7.97 2.93
CA GLU A 1006 -35.50 -7.91 3.41
C GLU A 1006 -34.51 -8.70 2.55
N ASP A 1007 -34.98 -9.66 1.76
CA ASP A 1007 -34.14 -10.52 0.91
C ASP A 1007 -33.54 -9.76 -0.30
N VAL A 1008 -34.00 -8.54 -0.60
CA VAL A 1008 -33.53 -7.71 -1.73
C VAL A 1008 -32.69 -6.50 -1.33
N TYR A 1009 -32.51 -6.22 -0.04
CA TYR A 1009 -31.74 -5.06 0.43
C TYR A 1009 -30.24 -5.37 0.49
N PRO A 1010 -29.40 -4.88 -0.44
CA PRO A 1010 -28.03 -5.37 -0.62
C PRO A 1010 -27.12 -5.21 0.61
N TRP A 1011 -27.43 -4.26 1.50
CA TRP A 1011 -26.69 -4.01 2.75
C TRP A 1011 -27.04 -4.96 3.91
N ARG A 1012 -28.06 -5.82 3.76
CA ARG A 1012 -28.43 -6.80 4.78
C ARG A 1012 -27.74 -8.14 4.54
N TYR A 1013 -27.32 -8.77 5.63
CA TYR A 1013 -26.73 -10.11 5.63
C TYR A 1013 -27.83 -11.19 5.72
N GLY A 1014 -27.52 -12.44 5.37
CA GLY A 1014 -28.48 -13.54 5.52
C GLY A 1014 -29.53 -13.70 4.41
N ARG A 1015 -29.54 -12.80 3.42
CA ARG A 1015 -30.56 -12.76 2.34
C ARG A 1015 -30.63 -14.06 1.55
N ARG A 1016 -31.85 -14.56 1.30
CA ARG A 1016 -32.10 -15.74 0.46
C ARG A 1016 -31.85 -15.51 -1.04
N LEU A 1017 -31.89 -14.25 -1.47
CA LEU A 1017 -31.60 -13.81 -2.84
C LEU A 1017 -30.24 -13.10 -2.90
N SER A 1018 -29.23 -13.64 -2.21
CA SER A 1018 -27.85 -13.16 -2.25
C SER A 1018 -27.01 -14.07 -3.15
N TYR A 1019 -26.02 -13.49 -3.83
CA TYR A 1019 -25.06 -14.24 -4.62
C TYR A 1019 -24.26 -15.25 -3.76
N LEU A 1020 -24.13 -15.02 -2.44
CA LEU A 1020 -23.54 -16.01 -1.53
C LEU A 1020 -24.37 -17.28 -1.34
N ARG A 1021 -25.69 -17.22 -1.55
CA ARG A 1021 -26.59 -18.37 -1.42
C ARG A 1021 -26.97 -18.97 -2.77
N ARG A 1022 -26.83 -18.19 -3.84
CA ARG A 1022 -27.22 -18.56 -5.21
C ARG A 1022 -26.07 -18.27 -6.17
N PRO A 1023 -24.98 -19.08 -6.13
CA PRO A 1023 -23.76 -18.80 -6.88
C PRO A 1023 -23.86 -19.09 -8.38
N PHE A 1024 -24.95 -19.71 -8.86
CA PHE A 1024 -25.15 -20.01 -10.27
C PHE A 1024 -26.03 -18.93 -10.93
N LEU A 1025 -25.44 -18.10 -11.77
CA LEU A 1025 -26.12 -16.95 -12.37
C LEU A 1025 -26.73 -17.32 -13.71
N VAL A 1026 -28.02 -17.08 -13.89
CA VAL A 1026 -28.72 -17.39 -15.15
C VAL A 1026 -28.64 -16.22 -16.12
N GLN A 1027 -28.21 -16.52 -17.35
CA GLN A 1027 -28.17 -15.58 -18.47
C GLN A 1027 -29.01 -16.15 -19.63
N GLU A 1028 -30.04 -15.43 -20.05
CA GLU A 1028 -30.91 -15.82 -21.17
C GLU A 1028 -30.42 -15.13 -22.45
N GLN A 1029 -29.61 -15.84 -23.25
CA GLN A 1029 -29.02 -15.36 -24.50
C GLN A 1029 -28.81 -16.53 -25.48
N ASP A 1030 -29.68 -16.66 -26.48
CA ASP A 1030 -29.69 -17.80 -27.42
C ASP A 1030 -29.63 -19.18 -26.71
N GLY A 1031 -30.52 -19.35 -25.73
CA GLY A 1031 -30.57 -20.45 -24.79
C GLY A 1031 -30.33 -19.98 -23.35
N THR A 1032 -30.44 -20.91 -22.41
CA THR A 1032 -30.21 -20.63 -20.98
C THR A 1032 -28.77 -21.00 -20.63
N TRP A 1033 -27.98 -20.00 -20.26
CA TRP A 1033 -26.60 -20.17 -19.82
C TRP A 1033 -26.49 -19.99 -18.31
N ILE A 1034 -25.55 -20.71 -17.71
CA ILE A 1034 -25.17 -20.58 -16.31
C ILE A 1034 -23.73 -20.09 -16.22
N VAL A 1035 -23.52 -19.02 -15.46
CA VAL A 1035 -22.20 -18.43 -15.20
C VAL A 1035 -21.88 -18.53 -13.71
N TRP A 1036 -20.68 -19.00 -13.37
CA TRP A 1036 -20.18 -18.98 -11.99
C TRP A 1036 -18.65 -18.94 -11.92
N GLY A 1037 -18.16 -18.42 -10.80
CA GLY A 1037 -16.75 -18.48 -10.43
C GLY A 1037 -16.52 -19.51 -9.32
N HIS A 1038 -15.54 -20.39 -9.46
CA HIS A 1038 -15.31 -21.48 -8.52
C HIS A 1038 -14.81 -20.99 -7.15
N ARG A 1039 -14.16 -19.82 -7.08
CA ARG A 1039 -13.66 -19.25 -5.81
C ARG A 1039 -14.84 -18.75 -4.98
N HIS A 1040 -15.78 -18.06 -5.62
CA HIS A 1040 -17.03 -17.62 -4.98
C HIS A 1040 -17.96 -18.79 -4.67
N VAL A 1041 -18.00 -19.86 -5.49
CA VAL A 1041 -18.71 -21.09 -5.11
C VAL A 1041 -18.13 -21.69 -3.82
N LYS A 1042 -16.81 -21.65 -3.62
CA LYS A 1042 -16.21 -22.07 -2.35
C LYS A 1042 -16.63 -21.20 -1.16
N GLU A 1043 -16.75 -19.89 -1.36
CA GLU A 1043 -17.33 -18.99 -0.34
C GLU A 1043 -18.81 -19.31 -0.06
N ALA A 1044 -19.60 -19.60 -1.10
CA ALA A 1044 -20.99 -20.04 -0.97
C ALA A 1044 -21.12 -21.39 -0.23
N HIS A 1045 -20.22 -22.32 -0.53
CA HIS A 1045 -20.09 -23.60 0.18
C HIS A 1045 -19.78 -23.38 1.66
N HIS A 1046 -18.78 -22.54 1.98
CA HIS A 1046 -18.44 -22.22 3.36
C HIS A 1046 -19.61 -21.54 4.08
N TYR A 1047 -20.28 -20.61 3.40
CA TYR A 1047 -21.45 -19.91 3.89
C TYR A 1047 -22.63 -20.86 4.19
N LEU A 1048 -22.88 -21.86 3.35
CA LEU A 1048 -23.92 -22.88 3.58
C LEU A 1048 -23.64 -23.63 4.88
N LEU A 1049 -22.41 -24.12 5.05
CA LEU A 1049 -21.99 -24.83 6.26
C LEU A 1049 -22.12 -23.93 7.50
N GLN A 1050 -21.59 -22.70 7.44
CA GLN A 1050 -21.73 -21.74 8.53
C GLN A 1050 -23.20 -21.43 8.86
N THR A 1051 -24.09 -21.40 7.87
CA THR A 1051 -25.51 -21.16 8.12
C THR A 1051 -26.13 -22.35 8.85
N CYS A 1052 -25.88 -23.58 8.39
CA CYS A 1052 -26.42 -24.78 9.01
C CYS A 1052 -25.87 -25.03 10.42
N PHE A 1053 -24.58 -24.73 10.64
CA PHE A 1053 -23.87 -25.01 11.88
C PHE A 1053 -23.61 -23.78 12.76
N GLY A 1054 -24.07 -22.58 12.41
CA GLY A 1054 -23.72 -21.36 13.15
C GLY A 1054 -24.78 -20.87 14.13
N GLY A 1055 -25.78 -21.70 14.47
CA GLY A 1055 -26.84 -21.35 15.44
C GLY A 1055 -27.77 -20.18 15.06
N ARG A 1056 -27.60 -19.57 13.88
CA ARG A 1056 -28.25 -18.31 13.46
C ARG A 1056 -29.19 -18.44 12.27
N MET A 1057 -29.37 -19.66 11.76
CA MET A 1057 -30.25 -19.88 10.62
C MET A 1057 -31.70 -19.60 10.98
N GLN A 1058 -32.36 -18.76 10.17
CA GLN A 1058 -33.81 -18.63 10.21
C GLN A 1058 -34.46 -19.85 9.54
N ALA A 1059 -34.58 -20.93 10.31
CA ALA A 1059 -35.13 -22.20 9.87
C ALA A 1059 -36.65 -22.14 9.68
N SER A 1060 -37.15 -22.76 8.61
CA SER A 1060 -38.56 -22.85 8.27
C SER A 1060 -39.17 -24.15 8.81
N SER A 1061 -38.45 -25.26 8.68
CA SER A 1061 -38.81 -26.60 9.15
C SER A 1061 -38.61 -26.75 10.66
N ASN A 1062 -39.42 -27.61 11.29
CA ASN A 1062 -39.29 -27.88 12.72
C ASN A 1062 -38.00 -28.65 13.05
N ALA A 1063 -37.58 -29.58 12.17
CA ALA A 1063 -36.35 -30.34 12.35
C ALA A 1063 -35.12 -29.42 12.40
N MET A 1064 -35.00 -28.49 11.44
CA MET A 1064 -33.90 -27.53 11.43
C MET A 1064 -33.95 -26.57 12.63
N LYS A 1065 -35.13 -26.09 13.06
CA LYS A 1065 -35.26 -25.26 14.27
C LYS A 1065 -34.72 -25.97 15.52
N VAL A 1066 -35.00 -27.27 15.67
CA VAL A 1066 -34.50 -28.08 16.79
C VAL A 1066 -32.98 -28.22 16.71
N LEU A 1067 -32.43 -28.53 15.53
CA LEU A 1067 -30.99 -28.67 15.33
C LEU A 1067 -30.26 -27.35 15.66
N VAL A 1068 -30.72 -26.23 15.09
CA VAL A 1068 -30.16 -24.89 15.32
C VAL A 1068 -30.20 -24.53 16.80
N SER A 1069 -31.33 -24.76 17.48
CA SER A 1069 -31.46 -24.48 18.91
C SER A 1069 -30.55 -25.37 19.77
N ARG A 1070 -30.38 -26.65 19.43
CA ARG A 1070 -29.49 -27.55 20.17
C ARG A 1070 -28.04 -27.12 20.03
N TYR A 1071 -27.63 -26.77 18.81
CA TYR A 1071 -26.27 -26.29 18.57
C TYR A 1071 -25.97 -25.00 19.32
N ALA A 1072 -26.88 -24.02 19.26
CA ALA A 1072 -26.75 -22.77 20.00
C ALA A 1072 -26.68 -22.99 21.53
N ASN A 1073 -27.40 -23.99 22.06
CA ASN A 1073 -27.31 -24.36 23.48
C ASN A 1073 -25.96 -25.01 23.80
N ARG A 1074 -25.47 -25.90 22.94
CA ARG A 1074 -24.18 -26.58 23.12
C ARG A 1074 -23.02 -25.57 23.13
N GLU A 1075 -22.96 -24.67 22.14
CA GLU A 1075 -21.93 -23.62 22.12
C GLU A 1075 -22.02 -22.69 23.35
N GLY A 1076 -23.24 -22.38 23.79
CA GLY A 1076 -23.44 -21.65 25.04
C GLY A 1076 -22.87 -22.40 26.24
N GLU A 1077 -23.13 -23.71 26.36
CA GLU A 1077 -22.60 -24.52 27.46
C GLU A 1077 -21.07 -24.66 27.41
N GLU A 1078 -20.49 -24.85 26.22
CA GLU A 1078 -19.04 -24.91 26.01
C GLU A 1078 -18.37 -23.58 26.37
N PHE A 1079 -18.97 -22.44 26.00
CA PHE A 1079 -18.46 -21.12 26.39
C PHE A 1079 -18.56 -20.87 27.90
N ASN A 1080 -19.65 -21.30 28.55
CA ASN A 1080 -19.77 -21.24 30.01
C ASN A 1080 -18.63 -22.04 30.69
N ASP A 1081 -18.27 -23.19 30.12
CA ASP A 1081 -17.16 -24.02 30.61
C ASP A 1081 -15.82 -23.33 30.39
N GLU A 1082 -15.59 -22.71 29.24
CA GLU A 1082 -14.36 -21.99 28.92
C GLU A 1082 -14.10 -20.83 29.90
N VAL A 1083 -15.11 -19.99 30.15
CA VAL A 1083 -15.00 -18.87 31.11
C VAL A 1083 -14.68 -19.40 32.51
N ALA A 1084 -15.35 -20.47 32.94
CA ALA A 1084 -15.10 -21.06 34.25
C ALA A 1084 -13.71 -21.71 34.35
N ASP A 1085 -13.28 -22.43 33.32
CA ASP A 1085 -11.95 -23.05 33.23
C ASP A 1085 -10.86 -21.97 33.32
N ARG A 1086 -11.02 -20.86 32.60
CA ARG A 1086 -10.08 -19.74 32.61
C ARG A 1086 -9.90 -19.17 34.02
N LEU A 1087 -11.00 -19.02 34.76
CA LEU A 1087 -10.99 -18.44 36.11
C LEU A 1087 -10.53 -19.43 37.19
N GLU A 1088 -10.82 -20.73 37.03
CA GLU A 1088 -10.47 -21.77 38.02
C GLU A 1088 -8.95 -22.03 38.13
N VAL A 1089 -8.16 -21.59 37.15
CA VAL A 1089 -6.68 -21.65 37.18
C VAL A 1089 -6.09 -20.91 38.39
N LYS A 1090 -6.79 -19.89 38.94
CA LYS A 1090 -6.31 -19.15 40.11
C LYS A 1090 -6.81 -19.80 41.41
N PRO A 1091 -5.92 -20.29 42.28
CA PRO A 1091 -6.30 -21.08 43.46
C PRO A 1091 -7.10 -20.29 44.53
N LYS A 1092 -7.11 -18.95 44.44
CA LYS A 1092 -7.87 -18.08 45.35
C LYS A 1092 -9.33 -17.85 44.91
N LEU A 1093 -9.69 -18.28 43.70
CA LEU A 1093 -11.03 -18.14 43.13
C LEU A 1093 -11.78 -19.48 43.22
N TRP A 1094 -12.94 -19.48 43.89
CA TRP A 1094 -13.80 -20.64 43.94
C TRP A 1094 -14.89 -20.54 42.88
N VAL A 1095 -14.79 -21.35 41.83
CA VAL A 1095 -15.64 -21.27 40.63
C VAL A 1095 -16.70 -22.37 40.63
N ARG A 1096 -17.92 -22.03 40.23
CA ARG A 1096 -19.06 -22.95 40.10
C ARG A 1096 -19.76 -22.73 38.76
N ARG A 1097 -19.81 -23.79 37.97
CA ARG A 1097 -20.43 -23.84 36.64
C ARG A 1097 -21.92 -24.19 36.75
N ARG A 1098 -22.76 -23.53 35.94
CA ARG A 1098 -24.20 -23.84 35.73
C ARG A 1098 -24.93 -24.17 37.05
N LEU A 1099 -24.87 -23.27 38.01
CA LEU A 1099 -25.40 -23.47 39.35
C LEU A 1099 -26.93 -23.51 39.33
N LYS A 1100 -27.50 -24.71 39.53
CA LYS A 1100 -28.95 -24.95 39.53
C LYS A 1100 -29.62 -24.83 40.91
N LYS A 1101 -28.83 -24.94 41.99
CA LYS A 1101 -29.31 -24.90 43.39
C LYS A 1101 -28.17 -24.65 44.37
N ILE A 1102 -28.49 -24.06 45.51
CA ILE A 1102 -27.57 -23.87 46.65
C ILE A 1102 -28.08 -24.72 47.83
N GLY A 1103 -27.18 -25.48 48.48
CA GLY A 1103 -27.52 -26.42 49.56
C GLY A 1103 -27.79 -27.87 49.12
N ARG A 1104 -28.22 -28.73 50.05
CA ARG A 1104 -28.54 -30.16 49.83
C ARG A 1104 -29.90 -30.51 50.42
N GLY A 1105 -30.61 -31.48 49.82
CA GLY A 1105 -31.88 -32.00 50.36
C GLY A 1105 -33.05 -31.01 50.30
N THR A 1106 -33.94 -31.08 51.28
CA THR A 1106 -35.17 -30.26 51.39
C THR A 1106 -34.91 -28.79 51.74
N THR A 1107 -33.68 -28.43 52.12
CA THR A 1107 -33.27 -27.03 52.42
C THR A 1107 -32.59 -26.35 51.23
N ALA A 1108 -32.55 -27.01 50.05
CA ALA A 1108 -31.96 -26.43 48.85
C ALA A 1108 -32.84 -25.32 48.29
N ILE A 1109 -32.24 -24.16 48.01
CA ILE A 1109 -32.89 -23.03 47.37
C ILE A 1109 -32.54 -23.02 45.88
N LEU A 1110 -33.52 -22.66 45.04
CA LEU A 1110 -33.37 -22.63 43.58
C LEU A 1110 -33.41 -21.19 43.06
N PRO A 1111 -32.45 -20.78 42.23
CA PRO A 1111 -32.50 -19.50 41.55
C PRO A 1111 -33.64 -19.46 40.50
N PRO A 1112 -34.07 -18.26 40.06
CA PRO A 1112 -35.12 -18.09 39.04
C PRO A 1112 -34.71 -18.56 37.62
N GLY A 1113 -33.52 -19.15 37.50
CA GLY A 1113 -32.89 -19.78 36.33
C GLY A 1113 -31.45 -20.15 36.71
N ASP A 1114 -30.81 -21.04 35.96
CA ASP A 1114 -29.43 -21.47 36.21
C ASP A 1114 -28.47 -20.25 36.17
N ILE A 1115 -27.48 -20.20 37.07
CA ILE A 1115 -26.41 -19.20 37.03
C ILE A 1115 -25.23 -19.78 36.26
N ASP A 1116 -24.82 -19.14 35.15
CA ASP A 1116 -23.80 -19.69 34.24
C ASP A 1116 -22.46 -19.91 34.94
N VAL A 1117 -21.88 -18.86 35.53
CA VAL A 1117 -20.64 -18.96 36.31
C VAL A 1117 -20.75 -18.13 37.60
N LEU A 1118 -20.59 -18.77 38.75
CA LEU A 1118 -20.45 -18.12 40.06
C LEU A 1118 -19.00 -18.21 40.52
N VAL A 1119 -18.40 -17.09 40.87
CA VAL A 1119 -17.01 -17.00 41.36
C VAL A 1119 -17.00 -16.38 42.75
N ILE A 1120 -16.31 -17.01 43.69
CA ILE A 1120 -16.11 -16.46 45.05
C ILE A 1120 -14.63 -16.18 45.25
N ASP A 1121 -14.29 -14.90 45.42
CA ASP A 1121 -12.95 -14.45 45.80
C ASP A 1121 -12.91 -14.24 47.32
N VAL A 1122 -12.30 -15.20 48.01
CA VAL A 1122 -12.20 -15.19 49.47
C VAL A 1122 -11.24 -14.12 49.97
N SER A 1123 -10.27 -13.71 49.14
CA SER A 1123 -9.29 -12.70 49.50
C SER A 1123 -9.86 -11.29 49.49
N ARG A 1124 -10.81 -11.02 48.59
CA ARG A 1124 -11.47 -9.72 48.41
C ARG A 1124 -12.87 -9.62 49.00
N THR A 1125 -13.38 -10.71 49.60
CA THR A 1125 -14.76 -10.80 50.14
C THR A 1125 -15.83 -10.49 49.10
N SER A 1126 -15.62 -10.97 47.87
CA SER A 1126 -16.49 -10.69 46.71
C SER A 1126 -17.05 -11.97 46.10
N ILE A 1127 -18.32 -11.93 45.70
CA ILE A 1127 -19.00 -12.95 44.93
C ILE A 1127 -19.37 -12.34 43.57
N TYR A 1128 -18.91 -12.95 42.48
CA TYR A 1128 -19.23 -12.54 41.12
C TYR A 1128 -20.20 -13.54 40.50
N THR A 1129 -21.28 -13.04 39.90
CA THR A 1129 -22.18 -13.84 39.06
C THR A 1129 -22.02 -13.38 37.62
N LEU A 1130 -21.55 -14.26 36.76
CA LEU A 1130 -21.25 -13.96 35.37
C LEU A 1130 -22.30 -14.64 34.48
N GLU A 1131 -23.02 -13.85 33.67
CA GLU A 1131 -23.81 -14.38 32.55
C GLU A 1131 -22.86 -14.63 31.39
N CYS A 1132 -22.82 -15.85 30.86
CA CYS A 1132 -21.94 -16.17 29.75
C CYS A 1132 -22.78 -16.24 28.48
N LYS A 1133 -22.42 -15.43 27.49
CA LYS A 1133 -23.13 -15.41 26.22
C LYS A 1133 -22.18 -15.39 25.05
N ASN A 1134 -22.24 -16.44 24.23
CA ASN A 1134 -21.69 -16.39 22.88
C ASN A 1134 -22.52 -15.40 22.06
N LEU A 1135 -21.95 -14.22 21.83
CA LEU A 1135 -22.48 -13.15 21.00
C LEU A 1135 -21.54 -13.00 19.80
N ALA A 1136 -21.54 -13.95 18.88
CA ALA A 1136 -20.72 -13.76 17.69
C ALA A 1136 -21.07 -12.45 16.96
N PHE A 1137 -20.05 -11.82 16.41
CA PHE A 1137 -20.10 -10.50 15.82
C PHE A 1137 -21.36 -10.16 14.99
N ALA A 1138 -22.01 -9.05 15.32
CA ALA A 1138 -23.03 -8.41 14.48
C ALA A 1138 -22.36 -7.68 13.29
N ARG A 1139 -22.52 -8.23 12.08
CA ARG A 1139 -21.83 -7.76 10.87
C ARG A 1139 -22.50 -6.56 10.21
N THR A 1140 -23.76 -6.32 10.56
CA THR A 1140 -24.58 -5.23 10.01
C THR A 1140 -25.38 -4.56 11.14
N PRO A 1141 -25.76 -3.28 10.98
CA PRO A 1141 -26.66 -2.62 11.92
C PRO A 1141 -27.96 -3.38 12.18
N PHE A 1142 -28.50 -4.07 11.17
CA PHE A 1142 -29.69 -4.91 11.32
C PHE A 1142 -29.47 -6.08 12.31
N GLU A 1143 -28.32 -6.77 12.22
CA GLU A 1143 -27.97 -7.84 13.16
C GLU A 1143 -27.74 -7.27 14.57
N LEU A 1144 -27.09 -6.11 14.67
CA LEU A 1144 -26.82 -5.43 15.94
C LEU A 1144 -28.11 -4.97 16.62
N ALA A 1145 -29.08 -4.46 15.86
CA ALA A 1145 -30.40 -4.12 16.38
C ALA A 1145 -31.08 -5.37 16.96
N ALA A 1146 -31.05 -6.49 16.24
CA ALA A 1146 -31.62 -7.74 16.74
C ALA A 1146 -30.93 -8.22 18.04
N GLU A 1147 -29.61 -8.06 18.13
CA GLU A 1147 -28.83 -8.35 19.35
C GLU A 1147 -29.22 -7.44 20.52
N LEU A 1148 -29.23 -6.11 20.32
CA LEU A 1148 -29.62 -5.13 21.35
C LEU A 1148 -31.02 -5.39 21.90
N ARG A 1149 -31.98 -5.69 21.01
CA ARG A 1149 -33.34 -6.08 21.42
C ARG A 1149 -33.35 -7.34 22.27
N ALA A 1150 -32.61 -8.38 21.86
CA ALA A 1150 -32.52 -9.62 22.62
C ALA A 1150 -31.89 -9.42 24.01
N LEU A 1151 -30.92 -8.51 24.13
CA LEU A 1151 -30.24 -8.18 25.38
C LEU A 1151 -31.12 -7.35 26.34
N THR A 1152 -31.84 -6.36 25.82
CA THR A 1152 -32.47 -5.30 26.64
C THR A 1152 -34.00 -5.32 26.67
N GLU A 1153 -34.67 -5.67 25.58
CA GLU A 1153 -36.14 -5.54 25.47
C GLU A 1153 -36.89 -6.73 26.10
N SER A 1154 -37.79 -6.42 27.03
CA SER A 1154 -38.73 -7.40 27.61
C SER A 1154 -40.16 -7.11 27.12
N THR A 1155 -40.88 -8.15 26.74
CA THR A 1155 -42.30 -8.10 26.39
C THR A 1155 -43.16 -8.75 27.49
N GLU A 1156 -44.49 -8.66 27.39
CA GLU A 1156 -45.40 -9.36 28.31
C GLU A 1156 -45.19 -10.89 28.30
N HIS A 1157 -44.71 -11.44 27.18
CA HIS A 1157 -44.57 -12.89 26.97
C HIS A 1157 -43.11 -13.39 27.02
N SER A 1158 -42.11 -12.50 27.00
CA SER A 1158 -40.70 -12.86 27.01
C SER A 1158 -39.85 -11.83 27.75
N ARG A 1159 -38.88 -12.27 28.55
CA ARG A 1159 -37.93 -11.38 29.24
C ARG A 1159 -36.59 -11.35 28.50
N SER A 1160 -35.96 -10.17 28.50
CA SER A 1160 -34.62 -9.97 27.96
C SER A 1160 -33.55 -10.75 28.72
N LEU A 1161 -32.38 -10.93 28.11
CA LEU A 1161 -31.25 -11.61 28.75
C LEU A 1161 -30.84 -10.90 30.04
N ILE A 1162 -30.75 -9.58 30.02
CA ILE A 1162 -30.34 -8.79 31.18
C ILE A 1162 -31.39 -8.83 32.29
N ALA A 1163 -32.68 -8.75 31.95
CA ALA A 1163 -33.75 -8.87 32.93
C ALA A 1163 -33.79 -10.26 33.59
N LYS A 1164 -33.37 -11.31 32.88
CA LYS A 1164 -33.20 -12.66 33.47
C LYS A 1164 -31.99 -12.70 34.40
N HIS A 1165 -30.85 -12.17 33.97
CA HIS A 1165 -29.62 -12.13 34.76
C HIS A 1165 -29.81 -11.34 36.06
N GLN A 1166 -30.33 -10.12 35.99
CA GLN A 1166 -30.58 -9.26 37.16
C GLN A 1166 -31.46 -9.92 38.22
N ARG A 1167 -32.43 -10.75 37.83
CA ARG A 1167 -33.22 -11.54 38.79
C ARG A 1167 -32.41 -12.58 39.54
N ARG A 1168 -31.42 -13.20 38.88
CA ARG A 1168 -30.49 -14.12 39.53
C ARG A 1168 -29.57 -13.35 40.49
N VAL A 1169 -29.12 -12.15 40.12
CA VAL A 1169 -28.35 -11.25 40.99
C VAL A 1169 -29.15 -10.85 42.24
N VAL A 1170 -30.38 -10.38 42.07
CA VAL A 1170 -31.28 -10.02 43.19
C VAL A 1170 -31.52 -11.24 44.08
N TRP A 1171 -31.80 -12.40 43.49
CA TRP A 1171 -31.98 -13.63 44.24
C TRP A 1171 -30.74 -14.01 45.06
N LEU A 1172 -29.53 -13.88 44.51
CA LEU A 1172 -28.27 -14.11 45.24
C LEU A 1172 -28.10 -13.14 46.41
N LYS A 1173 -28.46 -11.87 46.22
CA LYS A 1173 -28.39 -10.84 47.28
C LYS A 1173 -29.40 -11.13 48.40
N GLU A 1174 -30.63 -11.51 48.08
CA GLU A 1174 -31.67 -11.87 49.04
C GLU A 1174 -31.33 -13.14 49.84
N HIS A 1175 -30.52 -14.04 49.27
CA HIS A 1175 -30.14 -15.32 49.89
C HIS A 1175 -28.66 -15.38 50.28
N LEU A 1176 -27.98 -14.23 50.42
CA LEU A 1176 -26.54 -14.15 50.65
C LEU A 1176 -26.07 -14.96 51.86
N ASP A 1177 -26.82 -14.93 52.96
CA ASP A 1177 -26.53 -15.71 54.18
C ASP A 1177 -26.45 -17.21 53.90
N ARG A 1178 -27.33 -17.72 53.00
CA ARG A 1178 -27.33 -19.12 52.58
C ARG A 1178 -26.15 -19.44 51.66
N VAL A 1179 -25.70 -18.49 50.85
CA VAL A 1179 -24.51 -18.64 50.01
C VAL A 1179 -23.25 -18.71 50.87
N ILE A 1180 -23.15 -17.83 51.88
CA ILE A 1180 -22.06 -17.80 52.87
C ILE A 1180 -21.99 -19.13 53.63
N GLU A 1181 -23.13 -19.61 54.14
CA GLU A 1181 -23.23 -20.91 54.82
C GLU A 1181 -22.82 -22.05 53.89
N TRP A 1182 -23.36 -22.10 52.67
CA TRP A 1182 -23.10 -23.16 51.71
C TRP A 1182 -21.64 -23.24 51.24
N ALA A 1183 -21.00 -22.08 51.04
CA ALA A 1183 -19.62 -21.98 50.59
C ALA A 1183 -18.60 -22.01 51.74
N ASN A 1184 -19.06 -22.18 53.00
CA ASN A 1184 -18.22 -22.19 54.21
C ASN A 1184 -17.36 -20.92 54.35
N LEU A 1185 -17.98 -19.77 54.09
CA LEU A 1185 -17.34 -18.46 54.13
C LEU A 1185 -17.44 -17.84 55.53
N ASP A 1186 -16.51 -16.94 55.87
CA ASP A 1186 -16.49 -16.25 57.17
C ASP A 1186 -17.68 -15.27 57.28
N PRO A 1187 -18.67 -15.53 58.15
CA PRO A 1187 -19.86 -14.68 58.29
C PRO A 1187 -19.56 -13.36 59.01
N SER A 1188 -18.37 -13.20 59.63
CA SER A 1188 -17.96 -11.95 60.26
C SER A 1188 -17.50 -10.88 59.26
N LYS A 1189 -17.24 -11.28 58.01
CA LYS A 1189 -16.83 -10.39 56.93
C LYS A 1189 -18.04 -9.91 56.12
N THR A 1190 -17.97 -8.68 55.60
CA THR A 1190 -18.98 -8.14 54.70
C THR A 1190 -18.74 -8.63 53.28
N TRP A 1191 -19.63 -9.48 52.77
CA TRP A 1191 -19.55 -10.01 51.40
C TRP A 1191 -20.36 -9.14 50.43
N SER A 1192 -19.78 -8.83 49.27
CA SER A 1192 -20.46 -8.10 48.19
C SER A 1192 -20.78 -9.02 47.01
N VAL A 1193 -21.93 -8.80 46.37
CA VAL A 1193 -22.32 -9.49 45.12
C VAL A 1193 -22.20 -8.53 43.95
N HIS A 1194 -21.36 -8.89 42.98
CA HIS A 1194 -21.13 -8.19 41.72
C HIS A 1194 -21.61 -9.04 40.55
N SER A 1195 -22.00 -8.38 39.46
CA SER A 1195 -22.52 -9.03 38.26
C SER A 1195 -21.85 -8.48 37.01
N ALA A 1196 -21.77 -9.32 35.98
CA ALA A 1196 -21.34 -8.92 34.65
C ALA A 1196 -21.83 -9.93 33.61
N VAL A 1197 -21.86 -9.49 32.35
CA VAL A 1197 -22.02 -10.36 31.18
C VAL A 1197 -20.65 -10.56 30.54
N VAL A 1198 -20.27 -11.81 30.34
CA VAL A 1198 -19.04 -12.21 29.66
C VAL A 1198 -19.41 -12.69 28.27
N VAL A 1199 -18.71 -12.17 27.27
CA VAL A 1199 -18.90 -12.50 25.86
C VAL A 1199 -17.63 -13.14 25.28
N ASP A 1200 -17.80 -13.98 24.26
CA ASP A 1200 -16.71 -14.69 23.59
C ASP A 1200 -15.82 -13.73 22.79
N GLU A 1201 -16.44 -12.82 22.04
CA GLU A 1201 -15.76 -11.76 21.29
C GLU A 1201 -16.09 -10.37 21.87
N HIS A 1202 -15.27 -9.36 21.58
CA HIS A 1202 -15.60 -7.99 21.95
C HIS A 1202 -16.95 -7.57 21.37
N ALA A 1203 -17.90 -7.13 22.22
CA ALA A 1203 -19.21 -6.66 21.75
C ALA A 1203 -19.21 -5.13 21.52
N MET A 1204 -19.85 -4.69 20.43
CA MET A 1204 -20.04 -3.26 20.15
C MET A 1204 -21.21 -2.66 20.95
N SER A 1205 -22.23 -3.47 21.26
CA SER A 1205 -23.48 -3.10 21.94
C SER A 1205 -23.29 -2.27 23.23
N PRO A 1206 -22.39 -2.64 24.18
CA PRO A 1206 -22.21 -1.90 25.44
C PRO A 1206 -21.56 -0.52 25.28
N LYS A 1207 -20.95 -0.23 24.12
CA LYS A 1207 -20.33 1.07 23.81
C LYS A 1207 -21.33 2.07 23.20
N LEU A 1208 -22.43 1.55 22.66
CA LEU A 1208 -23.47 2.33 21.99
C LEU A 1208 -24.62 2.67 22.95
N GLN A 1209 -25.00 1.75 23.83
CA GLN A 1209 -26.09 1.96 24.78
C GLN A 1209 -25.74 1.37 26.14
N ASP A 1210 -26.20 2.01 27.21
CA ASP A 1210 -26.12 1.43 28.55
C ASP A 1210 -27.09 0.26 28.65
N VAL A 1211 -26.52 -0.94 28.74
CA VAL A 1211 -27.28 -2.19 28.84
C VAL A 1211 -27.66 -2.52 30.29
N GLY A 1212 -27.20 -1.76 31.28
CA GLY A 1212 -27.57 -1.90 32.69
C GLY A 1212 -26.78 -2.98 33.46
N GLU A 1213 -25.75 -3.57 32.86
CA GLU A 1213 -24.80 -4.51 33.46
C GLU A 1213 -23.40 -4.29 32.83
N PRO A 1214 -22.29 -4.48 33.57
CA PRO A 1214 -20.95 -4.51 32.99
C PRO A 1214 -20.85 -5.64 31.95
N VAL A 1215 -20.24 -5.36 30.79
CA VAL A 1215 -20.01 -6.35 29.73
C VAL A 1215 -18.54 -6.32 29.30
N PHE A 1216 -17.89 -7.48 29.22
CA PHE A 1216 -16.51 -7.61 28.77
C PHE A 1216 -16.28 -8.94 28.03
N SER A 1217 -15.26 -8.97 27.16
CA SER A 1217 -14.85 -10.20 26.47
C SER A 1217 -14.01 -11.08 27.37
N ILE A 1218 -14.04 -12.40 27.17
CA ILE A 1218 -13.13 -13.32 27.84
C ILE A 1218 -11.65 -12.92 27.66
N GLU A 1219 -11.29 -12.25 26.55
CA GLU A 1219 -9.94 -11.73 26.29
C GLU A 1219 -9.56 -10.56 27.21
N ASP A 1220 -10.53 -9.84 27.79
CA ASP A 1220 -10.26 -8.73 28.74
C ASP A 1220 -9.75 -9.25 30.11
N LEU A 1221 -9.84 -10.56 30.37
CA LEU A 1221 -9.34 -11.19 31.60
C LEU A 1221 -7.80 -11.21 31.64
N ARG A 1222 -7.24 -10.51 32.63
CA ARG A 1222 -5.79 -10.25 32.75
C ARG A 1222 -5.07 -11.33 33.54
N ALA A 1223 -4.41 -12.26 32.85
CA ALA A 1223 -3.71 -13.40 33.48
C ALA A 1223 -2.60 -12.99 34.47
N ASP A 1224 -2.04 -11.78 34.33
CA ASP A 1224 -1.05 -11.17 35.22
C ASP A 1224 -1.64 -10.69 36.57
N GLN A 1225 -2.96 -10.61 36.70
CA GLN A 1225 -3.64 -10.20 37.94
C GLN A 1225 -4.12 -11.40 38.77
N ASP A 1226 -4.21 -11.22 40.09
CA ASP A 1226 -4.59 -12.28 41.05
C ASP A 1226 -6.07 -12.72 40.90
N ASP A 1227 -6.95 -11.80 40.51
CA ASP A 1227 -8.40 -11.99 40.28
C ASP A 1227 -8.79 -11.86 38.80
N PHE A 1228 -7.82 -11.96 37.88
CA PHE A 1228 -8.00 -11.67 36.45
C PHE A 1228 -8.53 -10.26 36.12
N GLY A 1229 -8.52 -9.33 37.07
CA GLY A 1229 -9.11 -8.01 36.93
C GLY A 1229 -10.63 -7.96 37.12
N LEU A 1230 -11.26 -9.04 37.61
CA LEU A 1230 -12.71 -9.11 37.86
C LEU A 1230 -13.22 -7.97 38.76
N SER A 1231 -12.45 -7.57 39.77
CA SER A 1231 -12.83 -6.46 40.65
C SER A 1231 -13.00 -5.13 39.91
N VAL A 1232 -12.23 -4.90 38.84
CA VAL A 1232 -12.34 -3.73 37.97
C VAL A 1232 -13.44 -3.94 36.92
N LEU A 1233 -13.43 -5.09 36.24
CA LEU A 1233 -14.36 -5.38 35.14
C LEU A 1233 -15.83 -5.48 35.58
N CYS A 1234 -16.10 -6.00 36.78
CA CYS A 1234 -17.46 -6.12 37.31
C CYS A 1234 -17.95 -4.88 38.08
N THR A 1235 -17.12 -3.83 38.15
CA THR A 1235 -17.49 -2.53 38.75
C THR A 1235 -17.34 -1.38 37.76
N SER A 1236 -16.77 -1.62 36.58
CA SER A 1236 -16.71 -0.65 35.50
C SER A 1236 -18.11 -0.39 34.95
N THR A 1237 -18.64 0.80 35.22
CA THR A 1237 -19.73 1.36 34.44
C THR A 1237 -19.17 1.77 33.08
N TYR A 1238 -19.58 1.08 32.01
CA TYR A 1238 -19.30 1.55 30.67
C TYR A 1238 -20.01 2.88 30.48
N VAL A 1239 -19.23 3.96 30.30
CA VAL A 1239 -19.77 5.24 29.86
C VAL A 1239 -19.93 5.10 28.35
N PRO A 1240 -21.16 5.17 27.79
CA PRO A 1240 -21.35 5.20 26.35
C PRO A 1240 -20.48 6.32 25.76
N TYR A 1241 -19.95 6.15 24.55
CA TYR A 1241 -19.14 7.21 23.93
C TYR A 1241 -19.90 8.55 23.99
N SER A 1242 -19.25 9.54 24.61
CA SER A 1242 -19.79 10.89 24.72
C SER A 1242 -20.01 11.47 23.33
N THR A 1243 -21.16 12.08 23.10
CA THR A 1243 -21.45 12.82 21.85
C THR A 1243 -20.61 14.10 21.69
N ASN A 1244 -19.77 14.46 22.66
CA ASN A 1244 -19.07 15.75 22.74
C ASN A 1244 -17.54 15.69 22.61
N THR A 1245 -16.93 14.54 22.31
CA THR A 1245 -15.48 14.51 22.03
C THR A 1245 -15.23 14.91 20.58
N ALA A 1246 -15.05 16.21 20.36
CA ALA A 1246 -14.39 16.74 19.18
C ALA A 1246 -12.90 16.30 19.23
N ASP A 1247 -12.61 15.07 18.82
CA ASP A 1247 -11.27 14.72 18.39
C ASP A 1247 -11.04 15.42 17.05
N HIS A 1248 -10.41 16.60 17.11
CA HIS A 1248 -9.83 17.27 15.96
C HIS A 1248 -8.55 16.52 15.53
N GLU A 1249 -8.70 15.33 14.95
CA GLU A 1249 -7.65 14.64 14.19
C GLU A 1249 -8.30 13.88 13.01
N ASP A 1250 -8.50 14.59 11.91
CA ASP A 1250 -8.02 14.29 10.53
C ASP A 1250 -8.74 15.20 9.53
#